data_AF-A0A3D0HQR0-F1
#
_entry.id   AF-A0A3D0HQR0-F1
#
_cell.length_a   1.000
_cell.length_b   1.000
_cell.length_c   1.000
_cell.angle_alpha   90.00
_cell.angle_beta   90.00
_cell.angle_gamma   90.00
#
_symmetry.space_group_name_H-M   'P 1'
#
loop_
_entity.id
_entity.type
_entity.pdbx_description
1 polymer ?
#
loop_
_entity_poly.entity_id
_entity_poly.type
_entity_poly.pdbx_seq_one_letter_code
_entity_poly.pdbx_strand_id
1 'polypeptide(L)'
;ALHPESFEYCVIEVNPRVSRSSALASKATGYPIAKVAAKIALGYTLDEIPNAITGKTYASFEPALDYCVVKIPRLPFDKFIKAKRTLTTQMKATGEVMSICTNFEGALMKAIRSLEQHLDSLDTGRYTDRSKEELLERVRIVDDRRIYVIAELIRKGASYDEIHDITKIDKWFIDKIAILVEMEQRLKNEKLTPELLAEAKRIEFPDNVIARYTGMTEEEVRAIRLENGITASFKMVDTCAAEFAAATPYYYSCFGSECEVDATRTKKKVLVLGSGPIRIGQGIEFDFCSVHSAWSLEKSGYETIIVNNNPETVSTDFDVANKLYFEPLTPEDVQNIVDLEKPDGAVVQFGGQTAIKLTESLMKMGVPILGTSAENVDAAEDRELFDEILEQCGIPRPKGHTVFTVDEALKAANELGYPVLVRPSYVLGGQGMQIAINDDDIREFMTIINRHVQEHPILVDKYLMGKEVEVDAVCDGEDILIPGIMEHIERAGIHSGDSISVYPAQSIKPEVIDTLVDYTRKLARSLHVIGLINIQFIVMNDEVYVIEVNPRSSRTVPYISKVTGIPIVKLASRVILGEKITDLGYETGLAKPSDYIAIKMPVFSFEKLRGAEISLGPEMKSTGECLGIAKTFNEALSKAFMGAGINLPQHKKMILTVRDQDKTDAIPVAKRFKALGYEIYATRGTQKALKEAGVDVIGVNKIEQESPTLMDLLLGHEIDLVIDIPKQGEHSHDGFLIRRTSIETGVTCLTSLDTANALLTSLENVDKSELSLVDIATIEGRGRA
;
A
#
# COMPACT_ATOMS: atom_id res chain seq x y z
N ALA A 1 9.75 -25.03 18.60
CA ALA A 1 11.00 -25.37 17.89
C ALA A 1 12.07 -25.77 18.90
N LEU A 2 12.35 -24.94 19.90
CA LEU A 2 13.09 -25.32 21.12
C LEU A 2 12.08 -25.52 22.26
N HIS A 3 12.27 -26.53 23.11
CA HIS A 3 11.51 -26.72 24.33
C HIS A 3 12.00 -25.70 25.39
N PRO A 4 11.12 -24.92 26.06
CA PRO A 4 11.54 -23.79 26.89
C PRO A 4 12.33 -24.19 28.15
N GLU A 5 12.17 -25.42 28.63
CA GLU A 5 12.81 -25.92 29.86
C GLU A 5 13.86 -27.01 29.61
N SER A 6 14.24 -27.27 28.35
CA SER A 6 15.24 -28.28 28.02
C SER A 6 15.99 -27.94 26.72
N PHE A 7 17.01 -28.73 26.38
CA PHE A 7 17.70 -28.63 25.08
C PHE A 7 17.01 -29.42 23.97
N GLU A 8 15.82 -29.96 24.21
CA GLU A 8 15.06 -30.66 23.18
C GLU A 8 14.60 -29.67 22.11
N TYR A 9 14.90 -29.98 20.84
CA TYR A 9 14.49 -29.14 19.72
C TYR A 9 14.01 -29.97 18.53
N CYS A 10 13.17 -29.36 17.70
CA CYS A 10 12.68 -29.91 16.44
C CYS A 10 13.05 -28.96 15.30
N VAL A 11 13.65 -29.52 14.25
CA VAL A 11 13.79 -28.84 12.96
C VAL A 11 12.41 -28.78 12.32
N ILE A 12 11.90 -27.57 12.07
CA ILE A 12 10.55 -27.38 11.53
C ILE A 12 10.56 -27.46 10.00
N GLU A 13 11.41 -26.66 9.35
CA GLU A 13 11.58 -26.65 7.89
C GLU A 13 12.94 -26.03 7.53
N VAL A 14 13.37 -26.25 6.28
CA VAL A 14 14.51 -25.56 5.66
C VAL A 14 14.01 -24.98 4.34
N ASN A 15 14.25 -23.69 4.13
CA ASN A 15 13.89 -22.99 2.90
C ASN A 15 15.15 -22.83 2.03
N PRO A 16 15.36 -23.61 0.95
CA PRO A 16 16.58 -23.60 0.15
C PRO A 16 16.63 -22.43 -0.85
N ARG A 17 16.37 -21.21 -0.36
CA ARG A 17 16.35 -19.96 -1.12
C ARG A 17 16.42 -18.76 -0.17
N VAL A 18 16.62 -17.57 -0.72
CA VAL A 18 16.34 -16.32 -0.01
C VAL A 18 14.87 -16.26 0.42
N SER A 19 14.60 -15.54 1.51
CA SER A 19 13.31 -15.42 2.17
C SER A 19 13.09 -14.01 2.72
N ARG A 20 11.87 -13.70 3.16
CA ARG A 20 11.60 -12.50 3.95
C ARG A 20 12.51 -12.40 5.18
N SER A 21 12.82 -13.55 5.81
CA SER A 21 13.73 -13.61 6.95
C SER A 21 15.18 -13.34 6.56
N SER A 22 15.63 -13.72 5.37
CA SER A 22 16.98 -13.33 4.91
C SER A 22 17.05 -11.85 4.54
N ALA A 23 15.98 -11.25 4.03
CA ALA A 23 15.92 -9.80 3.81
C ALA A 23 16.00 -9.07 5.16
N LEU A 24 15.14 -9.44 6.12
CA LEU A 24 15.18 -8.93 7.49
C LEU A 24 16.56 -9.09 8.13
N ALA A 25 17.17 -10.27 8.05
CA ALA A 25 18.51 -10.52 8.57
C ALA A 25 19.57 -9.66 7.87
N SER A 26 19.45 -9.45 6.56
CA SER A 26 20.40 -8.59 5.83
C SER A 26 20.34 -7.14 6.30
N LYS A 27 19.14 -6.62 6.57
CA LYS A 27 18.97 -5.27 7.13
C LYS A 27 19.41 -5.21 8.59
N ALA A 28 18.99 -6.17 9.40
CA ALA A 28 19.34 -6.24 10.82
C ALA A 28 20.85 -6.29 11.06
N THR A 29 21.58 -7.02 10.21
CA THR A 29 23.02 -7.26 10.41
C THR A 29 23.92 -6.38 9.55
N GLY A 30 23.37 -5.71 8.52
CA GLY A 30 24.15 -5.10 7.45
C GLY A 30 24.79 -6.10 6.46
N TYR A 31 24.66 -7.42 6.68
CA TYR A 31 25.25 -8.45 5.84
C TYR A 31 24.37 -8.74 4.60
N PRO A 32 24.83 -8.50 3.36
CA PRO A 32 23.96 -8.59 2.19
C PRO A 32 23.82 -10.04 1.67
N ILE A 33 23.01 -10.86 2.35
CA ILE A 33 22.89 -12.31 2.12
C ILE A 33 22.64 -12.65 0.65
N ALA A 34 21.71 -11.96 -0.03
CA ALA A 34 21.40 -12.24 -1.43
C ALA A 34 22.57 -11.93 -2.38
N LYS A 35 23.29 -10.82 -2.16
CA LYS A 35 24.46 -10.43 -2.96
C LYS A 35 25.61 -11.42 -2.76
N VAL A 36 25.83 -11.90 -1.54
CA VAL A 36 26.83 -12.92 -1.22
C VAL A 36 26.45 -14.28 -1.82
N ALA A 37 25.20 -14.72 -1.65
CA ALA A 37 24.71 -15.98 -2.19
C ALA A 37 24.79 -16.04 -3.72
N ALA A 38 24.53 -14.93 -4.41
CA ALA A 38 24.69 -14.84 -5.86
C ALA A 38 26.16 -15.05 -6.30
N LYS A 39 27.14 -14.53 -5.56
CA LYS A 39 28.56 -14.76 -5.84
C LYS A 39 28.96 -16.21 -5.57
N ILE A 40 28.48 -16.80 -4.47
CA ILE A 40 28.72 -18.23 -4.18
C ILE A 40 28.18 -19.11 -5.30
N ALA A 41 27.00 -18.80 -5.85
CA ALA A 41 26.42 -19.53 -6.98
C ALA A 41 27.30 -19.47 -8.26
N LEU A 42 28.19 -18.47 -8.37
CA LEU A 42 29.18 -18.37 -9.45
C LEU A 42 30.51 -19.08 -9.14
N GLY A 43 30.62 -19.74 -7.98
CA GLY A 43 31.79 -20.52 -7.57
C GLY A 43 32.71 -19.84 -6.56
N TYR A 44 32.38 -18.63 -6.08
CA TYR A 44 33.16 -17.96 -5.04
C TYR A 44 33.02 -18.65 -3.68
N THR A 45 34.07 -18.60 -2.87
CA THR A 45 34.01 -18.95 -1.45
C THR A 45 33.84 -17.70 -0.57
N LEU A 46 33.40 -17.85 0.67
CA LEU A 46 33.10 -16.71 1.56
C LEU A 46 34.33 -15.84 1.86
N ASP A 47 35.51 -16.44 1.91
CA ASP A 47 36.81 -15.80 2.13
C ASP A 47 37.33 -15.03 0.91
N GLU A 48 36.70 -15.17 -0.25
CA GLU A 48 37.01 -14.40 -1.47
C GLU A 48 36.13 -13.16 -1.63
N ILE A 49 35.03 -13.07 -0.86
CA ILE A 49 34.03 -12.01 -0.99
C ILE A 49 34.29 -10.93 0.07
N PRO A 50 34.62 -9.69 -0.30
CA PRO A 50 34.80 -8.60 0.67
C PRO A 50 33.49 -8.25 1.39
N ASN A 51 33.58 -7.89 2.67
CA ASN A 51 32.47 -7.34 3.43
C ASN A 51 32.18 -5.90 2.98
N ALA A 52 30.97 -5.67 2.47
CA ALA A 52 30.54 -4.40 1.91
C ALA A 52 30.39 -3.27 2.95
N ILE A 53 30.24 -3.59 4.24
CA ILE A 53 30.03 -2.59 5.30
C ILE A 53 31.34 -2.10 5.90
N THR A 54 32.25 -3.03 6.26
CA THR A 54 33.55 -2.67 6.86
C THR A 54 34.58 -2.27 5.82
N GLY A 55 34.48 -2.80 4.59
CA GLY A 55 35.46 -2.62 3.51
C GLY A 55 36.86 -3.17 3.82
N LYS A 56 37.05 -3.80 4.98
CA LYS A 56 38.34 -4.26 5.51
C LYS A 56 38.36 -5.75 5.85
N THR A 57 37.19 -6.38 5.97
CA THR A 57 37.02 -7.80 6.28
C THR A 57 36.39 -8.54 5.11
N TYR A 58 36.25 -9.87 5.23
CA TYR A 58 35.62 -10.74 4.24
C TYR A 58 34.24 -11.21 4.72
N ALA A 59 33.47 -11.83 3.85
CA ALA A 59 32.13 -12.34 4.13
C ALA A 59 32.14 -13.62 4.98
N SER A 60 33.30 -14.23 5.22
CA SER A 60 33.52 -15.42 6.05
C SER A 60 33.58 -15.11 7.55
N PHE A 61 32.48 -14.61 8.12
CA PHE A 61 32.34 -14.32 9.55
C PHE A 61 30.87 -14.41 9.98
N GLU A 62 30.63 -14.42 11.29
CA GLU A 62 29.29 -14.29 11.86
C GLU A 62 29.10 -12.86 12.39
N PRO A 63 28.08 -12.12 11.93
CA PRO A 63 27.83 -10.77 12.42
C PRO A 63 27.57 -10.72 13.93
N ALA A 64 28.11 -9.69 14.58
CA ALA A 64 27.83 -9.33 15.97
C ALA A 64 27.09 -7.99 16.03
N LEU A 65 26.04 -7.92 16.84
CA LEU A 65 25.16 -6.75 16.94
C LEU A 65 25.21 -6.23 18.38
N ASP A 66 25.40 -4.92 18.54
CA ASP A 66 25.35 -4.18 19.81
C ASP A 66 23.99 -3.47 20.01
N TYR A 67 22.97 -3.94 19.30
CA TYR A 67 21.61 -3.42 19.33
C TYR A 67 20.56 -4.54 19.21
N CYS A 68 19.31 -4.19 19.50
CA CYS A 68 18.13 -5.04 19.30
C CYS A 68 17.37 -4.62 18.04
N VAL A 69 16.94 -5.62 17.26
CA VAL A 69 16.07 -5.42 16.10
C VAL A 69 14.69 -6.00 16.38
N VAL A 70 13.66 -5.19 16.23
CA VAL A 70 12.26 -5.63 16.39
C VAL A 70 11.51 -5.46 15.08
N LYS A 71 10.85 -6.54 14.66
CA LYS A 71 9.98 -6.58 13.48
C LYS A 71 8.54 -6.88 13.87
N ILE A 72 7.59 -6.08 13.38
CA ILE A 72 6.15 -6.29 13.57
C ILE A 72 5.48 -6.41 12.20
N PRO A 73 4.60 -7.42 11.98
CA PRO A 73 3.87 -7.55 10.73
C PRO A 73 2.80 -6.45 10.58
N ARG A 74 2.67 -5.88 9.37
CA ARG A 74 1.53 -5.03 9.00
C ARG A 74 0.40 -5.90 8.45
N LEU A 75 -0.72 -5.91 9.15
CA LEU A 75 -1.90 -6.73 8.83
C LEU A 75 -3.01 -5.88 8.21
N PRO A 76 -3.78 -6.36 7.21
CA PRO A 76 -4.70 -5.54 6.41
C PRO A 76 -6.10 -5.43 7.02
N PHE A 77 -6.25 -5.55 8.34
CA PHE A 77 -7.58 -5.59 8.99
C PHE A 77 -8.26 -4.21 9.10
N ASP A 78 -7.58 -3.15 8.68
CA ASP A 78 -8.15 -1.84 8.36
C ASP A 78 -8.98 -1.88 7.07
N LYS A 79 -8.54 -2.67 6.07
CA LYS A 79 -9.26 -2.89 4.81
C LYS A 79 -10.29 -4.02 4.89
N PHE A 80 -9.99 -5.07 5.66
CA PHE A 80 -10.87 -6.24 5.78
C PHE A 80 -11.51 -6.32 7.18
N ILE A 81 -12.42 -5.40 7.46
CA ILE A 81 -13.05 -5.23 8.79
C ILE A 81 -13.73 -6.52 9.29
N LYS A 82 -14.37 -7.27 8.37
CA LYS A 82 -15.09 -8.52 8.67
C LYS A 82 -14.21 -9.77 8.65
N ALA A 83 -12.95 -9.66 8.20
CA ALA A 83 -12.07 -10.82 8.14
C ALA A 83 -11.72 -11.33 9.53
N LYS A 84 -11.54 -12.65 9.65
CA LYS A 84 -11.13 -13.28 10.90
C LYS A 84 -9.72 -12.84 11.26
N ARG A 85 -9.59 -12.12 12.38
CA ARG A 85 -8.32 -11.57 12.88
C ARG A 85 -7.38 -12.59 13.51
N THR A 86 -7.91 -13.77 13.88
CA THR A 86 -7.12 -14.84 14.51
C THR A 86 -5.92 -15.22 13.66
N LEU A 87 -4.74 -15.22 14.26
CA LEU A 87 -3.48 -15.61 13.64
C LEU A 87 -3.27 -17.12 13.81
N THR A 88 -2.68 -17.74 12.79
CA THR A 88 -2.40 -19.18 12.71
C THR A 88 -1.10 -19.39 11.91
N THR A 89 -0.75 -20.62 11.56
CA THR A 89 0.43 -20.94 10.74
C THR A 89 0.35 -20.37 9.32
N GLN A 90 -0.84 -20.10 8.80
CA GLN A 90 -1.06 -19.38 7.54
C GLN A 90 -0.88 -17.87 7.73
N MET A 91 0.05 -17.28 6.97
CA MET A 91 0.36 -15.85 7.01
C MET A 91 -0.78 -14.98 6.47
N LYS A 92 -1.08 -13.88 7.17
CA LYS A 92 -2.06 -12.85 6.77
C LYS A 92 -1.49 -11.45 6.59
N ALA A 93 -0.23 -11.25 6.94
CA ALA A 93 0.44 -9.95 6.84
C ALA A 93 0.60 -9.54 5.37
N THR A 94 0.40 -8.27 5.07
CA THR A 94 0.65 -7.66 3.75
C THR A 94 2.00 -6.98 3.66
N GLY A 95 2.64 -6.70 4.80
CA GLY A 95 3.99 -6.16 4.89
C GLY A 95 4.51 -6.25 6.31
N GLU A 96 5.58 -5.52 6.60
CA GLU A 96 6.25 -5.50 7.89
C GLU A 96 7.00 -4.19 8.12
N VAL A 97 7.20 -3.87 9.39
CA VAL A 97 8.11 -2.81 9.85
C VAL A 97 9.29 -3.44 10.55
N MET A 98 10.45 -2.81 10.48
CA MET A 98 11.61 -3.12 11.30
C MET A 98 12.02 -1.86 12.06
N SER A 99 12.64 -2.04 13.21
CA SER A 99 13.19 -0.95 14.02
C SER A 99 14.45 -1.43 14.72
N ILE A 100 15.33 -0.49 15.03
CA ILE A 100 16.60 -0.74 15.68
C ILE A 100 16.75 0.22 16.88
N CYS A 101 17.17 -0.31 18.02
CA CYS A 101 17.51 0.47 19.21
C CYS A 101 18.51 -0.32 20.07
N THR A 102 19.22 0.35 20.97
CA THR A 102 20.18 -0.30 21.90
C THR A 102 19.50 -1.15 22.98
N ASN A 103 18.17 -1.09 23.08
CA ASN A 103 17.37 -1.90 23.99
C ASN A 103 16.07 -2.36 23.31
N PHE A 104 15.46 -3.43 23.84
CA PHE A 104 14.28 -4.03 23.23
C PHE A 104 13.05 -3.15 23.37
N GLU A 105 12.89 -2.49 24.51
CA GLU A 105 11.77 -1.60 24.84
C GLU A 105 11.68 -0.46 23.82
N GLY A 106 12.81 0.17 23.54
CA GLY A 106 12.92 1.25 22.56
C GLY A 106 12.68 0.77 21.13
N ALA A 107 13.26 -0.37 20.74
CA ALA A 107 12.99 -0.95 19.43
C ALA A 107 11.50 -1.29 19.26
N LEU A 108 10.86 -1.88 20.28
CA LEU A 108 9.44 -2.18 20.26
C LEU A 108 8.58 -0.91 20.10
N MET A 109 8.87 0.15 20.85
CA MET A 109 8.15 1.43 20.75
C MET A 109 8.31 2.07 19.36
N LYS A 110 9.52 2.02 18.77
CA LYS A 110 9.78 2.45 17.39
C LYS A 110 8.97 1.63 16.39
N ALA A 111 8.94 0.30 16.53
CA ALA A 111 8.16 -0.56 15.66
C ALA A 111 6.64 -0.28 15.75
N ILE A 112 6.10 -0.02 16.94
CA ILE A 112 4.67 0.27 17.12
C ILE A 112 4.26 1.54 16.35
N ARG A 113 5.00 2.65 16.53
CA ARG A 113 4.73 3.92 15.83
C ARG A 113 5.01 3.89 14.34
N SER A 114 5.73 2.87 13.88
CA SER A 114 6.01 2.62 12.46
C SER A 114 4.88 1.93 11.71
N LEU A 115 3.87 1.36 12.38
CA LEU A 115 2.86 0.50 11.76
C LEU A 115 1.88 1.22 10.81
N GLU A 116 1.90 2.55 10.77
CA GLU A 116 0.92 3.35 10.03
C GLU A 116 -0.52 2.99 10.45
N GLN A 117 -0.73 2.92 11.77
CA GLN A 117 -2.01 2.57 12.41
C GLN A 117 -2.47 3.61 13.45
N HIS A 118 -1.81 4.78 13.50
CA HIS A 118 -2.07 5.83 14.50
C HIS A 118 -1.87 5.33 15.94
N LEU A 119 -0.75 4.64 16.17
CA LEU A 119 -0.39 4.05 17.46
C LEU A 119 0.99 4.52 17.86
N ASP A 120 1.11 5.31 18.92
CA ASP A 120 2.41 5.84 19.37
C ASP A 120 2.95 5.12 20.61
N SER A 121 2.15 4.23 21.20
CA SER A 121 2.50 3.49 22.43
C SER A 121 1.65 2.23 22.60
N LEU A 122 1.94 1.44 23.63
CA LEU A 122 1.14 0.28 24.03
C LEU A 122 -0.20 0.64 24.68
N ASP A 123 -0.40 1.89 25.06
CA ASP A 123 -1.66 2.41 25.61
C ASP A 123 -2.56 2.88 24.46
N THR A 124 -3.57 2.07 24.16
CA THR A 124 -4.51 2.33 23.07
C THR A 124 -5.86 2.88 23.55
N GLY A 125 -6.06 2.99 24.88
CA GLY A 125 -7.35 3.33 25.50
C GLY A 125 -8.50 2.35 25.26
N ARG A 126 -8.37 1.38 24.34
CA ARG A 126 -9.45 0.49 23.90
C ARG A 126 -9.93 -0.51 24.95
N TYR A 127 -9.07 -0.85 25.91
CA TYR A 127 -9.29 -1.93 26.87
C TYR A 127 -9.41 -1.44 28.32
N THR A 128 -9.33 -0.13 28.55
CA THR A 128 -9.26 0.48 29.88
C THR A 128 -10.46 0.13 30.77
N ASP A 129 -11.65 0.06 30.19
CA ASP A 129 -12.90 -0.23 30.91
C ASP A 129 -13.12 -1.73 31.20
N ARG A 130 -12.22 -2.60 30.72
CA ARG A 130 -12.35 -4.05 30.90
C ARG A 130 -11.74 -4.51 32.22
N SER A 131 -12.34 -5.54 32.83
CA SER A 131 -11.79 -6.17 34.03
C SER A 131 -10.58 -7.03 33.70
N LYS A 132 -9.74 -7.33 34.70
CA LYS A 132 -8.61 -8.26 34.56
C LYS A 132 -9.08 -9.62 34.04
N GLU A 133 -10.19 -10.13 34.56
CA GLU A 133 -10.77 -11.42 34.19
C GLU A 133 -11.25 -11.44 32.73
N GLU A 134 -11.91 -10.37 32.26
CA GLU A 134 -12.30 -10.24 30.85
C GLU A 134 -11.07 -10.23 29.93
N LEU A 135 -9.98 -9.57 30.35
CA LEU A 135 -8.74 -9.49 29.59
C LEU A 135 -7.98 -10.81 29.56
N LEU A 136 -8.00 -11.59 30.64
CA LEU A 136 -7.42 -12.94 30.68
C LEU A 136 -8.13 -13.87 29.69
N GLU A 137 -9.45 -13.77 29.55
CA GLU A 137 -10.17 -14.50 28.49
C GLU A 137 -9.86 -13.94 27.10
N ARG A 138 -9.73 -12.62 26.97
CA ARG A 138 -9.41 -11.98 25.69
C ARG A 138 -8.02 -12.33 25.17
N VAL A 139 -7.01 -12.46 26.04
CA VAL A 139 -5.62 -12.75 25.67
C VAL A 139 -5.42 -14.19 25.20
N ARG A 140 -6.38 -15.09 25.46
CA ARG A 140 -6.42 -16.44 24.85
C ARG A 140 -6.59 -16.38 23.33
N ILE A 141 -7.25 -15.34 22.81
CA ILE A 141 -7.43 -15.14 21.38
C ILE A 141 -6.11 -14.65 20.79
N VAL A 142 -5.48 -15.49 19.98
CA VAL A 142 -4.25 -15.16 19.25
C VAL A 142 -4.60 -14.29 18.04
N ASP A 143 -4.50 -12.98 18.17
CA ASP A 143 -4.73 -12.03 17.07
C ASP A 143 -3.75 -10.84 17.09
N ASP A 144 -3.94 -9.92 16.14
CA ASP A 144 -3.11 -8.73 15.96
C ASP A 144 -3.16 -7.73 17.12
N ARG A 145 -4.13 -7.87 18.02
CA ARG A 145 -4.34 -6.95 19.15
C ARG A 145 -3.76 -7.48 20.45
N ARG A 146 -3.24 -8.71 20.46
CA ARG A 146 -2.84 -9.44 21.66
C ARG A 146 -1.79 -8.71 22.50
N ILE A 147 -0.83 -8.02 21.87
CA ILE A 147 0.21 -7.26 22.58
C ILE A 147 -0.36 -6.12 23.43
N TYR A 148 -1.37 -5.42 22.92
CA TYR A 148 -2.05 -4.35 23.66
C TYR A 148 -2.87 -4.87 24.84
N VAL A 149 -3.45 -6.07 24.69
CA VAL A 149 -4.17 -6.76 25.78
C VAL A 149 -3.19 -7.21 26.87
N ILE A 150 -1.98 -7.65 26.50
CA ILE A 150 -0.92 -8.00 27.46
C ILE A 150 -0.49 -6.77 28.26
N ALA A 151 -0.24 -5.64 27.59
CA ALA A 151 0.10 -4.39 28.28
C ALA A 151 -1.02 -3.97 29.25
N GLU A 152 -2.29 -4.09 28.85
CA GLU A 152 -3.42 -3.78 29.73
C GLU A 152 -3.53 -4.76 30.92
N LEU A 153 -3.28 -6.06 30.72
CA LEU A 153 -3.24 -7.03 31.81
C LEU A 153 -2.20 -6.66 32.86
N ILE A 154 -1.02 -6.21 32.43
CA ILE A 154 0.03 -5.74 33.35
C ILE A 154 -0.44 -4.49 34.10
N ARG A 155 -1.08 -3.52 33.42
CA ARG A 155 -1.68 -2.34 34.07
C ARG A 155 -2.72 -2.72 35.14
N LYS A 156 -3.43 -3.84 34.95
CA LYS A 156 -4.44 -4.37 35.89
C LYS A 156 -3.86 -5.35 36.92
N GLY A 157 -2.54 -5.48 37.03
CA GLY A 157 -1.88 -6.32 38.03
C GLY A 157 -1.96 -7.83 37.75
N ALA A 158 -1.98 -8.25 36.49
CA ALA A 158 -1.73 -9.65 36.13
C ALA A 158 -0.26 -10.02 36.37
N SER A 159 -0.02 -11.20 36.94
CA SER A 159 1.32 -11.73 37.11
C SER A 159 1.90 -12.19 35.77
N TYR A 160 3.23 -12.26 35.70
CA TYR A 160 3.91 -12.76 34.51
C TYR A 160 3.55 -14.21 34.22
N ASP A 161 3.30 -15.00 35.27
CA ASP A 161 2.88 -16.40 35.16
C ASP A 161 1.48 -16.51 34.56
N GLU A 162 0.52 -15.69 35.00
CA GLU A 162 -0.84 -15.67 34.43
C GLU A 162 -0.81 -15.38 32.92
N ILE A 163 0.02 -14.42 32.49
CA ILE A 163 0.17 -14.07 31.08
C ILE A 163 0.93 -15.15 30.32
N HIS A 164 2.05 -15.64 30.84
CA HIS A 164 2.88 -16.67 30.21
C HIS A 164 2.10 -17.97 30.02
N ASP A 165 1.34 -18.40 31.04
CA ASP A 165 0.60 -19.66 30.98
C ASP A 165 -0.46 -19.68 29.88
N ILE A 166 -1.05 -18.52 29.58
CA ILE A 166 -2.03 -18.37 28.49
C ILE A 166 -1.34 -18.14 27.15
N THR A 167 -0.33 -17.27 27.11
CA THR A 167 0.23 -16.76 25.85
C THR A 167 1.35 -17.61 25.30
N LYS A 168 2.06 -18.31 26.19
CA LYS A 168 3.35 -18.97 25.97
C LYS A 168 4.46 -18.02 25.48
N ILE A 169 4.24 -16.70 25.60
CA ILE A 169 5.28 -15.69 25.36
C ILE A 169 6.25 -15.76 26.54
N ASP A 170 7.56 -15.78 26.24
CA ASP A 170 8.59 -15.86 27.27
C ASP A 170 8.46 -14.72 28.29
N LYS A 171 8.69 -15.02 29.57
CA LYS A 171 8.57 -14.04 30.66
C LYS A 171 9.51 -12.86 30.47
N TRP A 172 10.64 -13.04 29.79
CA TRP A 172 11.53 -11.96 29.43
C TRP A 172 10.82 -10.89 28.59
N PHE A 173 10.04 -11.25 27.57
CA PHE A 173 9.30 -10.27 26.77
C PHE A 173 8.15 -9.63 27.56
N ILE A 174 7.50 -10.39 28.46
CA ILE A 174 6.45 -9.87 29.33
C ILE A 174 7.02 -8.81 30.28
N ASP A 175 8.20 -9.08 30.86
CA ASP A 175 8.94 -8.14 31.70
C ASP A 175 9.31 -6.87 30.94
N LYS A 176 9.75 -7.00 29.67
CA LYS A 176 10.04 -5.84 28.82
C LYS A 176 8.82 -4.97 28.53
N ILE A 177 7.66 -5.58 28.34
CA ILE A 177 6.38 -4.86 28.23
C ILE A 177 6.02 -4.20 29.57
N ALA A 178 6.31 -4.86 30.69
CA ALA A 178 6.04 -4.32 32.02
C ALA A 178 6.86 -3.05 32.29
N ILE A 179 8.13 -3.01 31.89
CA ILE A 179 8.98 -1.80 32.00
C ILE A 179 8.35 -0.60 31.29
N LEU A 180 7.79 -0.81 30.09
CA LEU A 180 7.07 0.25 29.37
C LEU A 180 5.83 0.70 30.15
N VAL A 181 5.03 -0.24 30.66
CA VAL A 181 3.84 0.06 31.48
C VAL A 181 4.21 0.79 32.77
N GLU A 182 5.29 0.41 33.43
CA GLU A 182 5.81 1.09 34.62
C GLU A 182 6.23 2.51 34.30
N MET A 183 6.93 2.74 33.17
CA MET A 183 7.27 4.10 32.73
C MET A 183 6.03 4.95 32.48
N GLU A 184 4.98 4.40 31.85
CA GLU A 184 3.69 5.10 31.69
C GLU A 184 3.13 5.53 33.06
N GLN A 185 3.16 4.65 34.07
CA GLN A 185 2.67 4.97 35.41
C GLN A 185 3.54 6.03 36.10
N ARG A 186 4.86 5.98 35.92
CA ARG A 186 5.77 7.00 36.46
C ARG A 186 5.49 8.36 35.83
N LEU A 187 5.35 8.43 34.50
CA LEU A 187 5.01 9.67 33.79
C LEU A 187 3.64 10.25 34.21
N LYS A 188 2.67 9.39 34.54
CA LYS A 188 1.33 9.81 35.00
C LYS A 188 1.30 10.32 36.45
N ASN A 189 2.16 9.77 37.32
CA ASN A 189 2.06 9.98 38.77
C ASN A 189 3.22 10.76 39.39
N GLU A 190 4.39 10.82 38.73
CA GLU A 190 5.57 11.56 39.18
C GLU A 190 5.67 12.91 38.45
N LYS A 191 6.36 13.87 39.07
CA LYS A 191 6.73 15.12 38.39
C LYS A 191 7.80 14.81 37.33
N LEU A 192 7.65 15.34 36.12
CA LEU A 192 8.64 15.19 35.05
C LEU A 192 9.95 15.89 35.43
N THR A 193 10.96 15.11 35.84
CA THR A 193 12.34 15.58 36.02
C THR A 193 13.18 15.27 34.78
N PRO A 194 14.31 15.96 34.57
CA PRO A 194 15.22 15.64 33.45
C PRO A 194 15.66 14.17 33.44
N GLU A 195 15.86 13.55 34.59
CA GLU A 195 16.25 12.14 34.71
C GLU A 195 15.13 11.19 34.29
N LEU A 196 13.89 11.47 34.73
CA LEU A 196 12.72 10.70 34.30
C LEU A 196 12.48 10.85 32.79
N LEU A 197 12.63 12.07 32.27
CA LEU A 197 12.52 12.34 30.84
C LEU A 197 13.61 11.61 30.05
N ALA A 198 14.87 11.67 30.48
CA ALA A 198 15.97 10.98 29.82
C ALA A 198 15.76 9.47 29.77
N GLU A 199 15.26 8.87 30.86
CA GLU A 199 14.93 7.45 30.91
C GLU A 199 13.73 7.09 30.00
N ALA A 200 12.68 7.92 29.98
CA ALA A 200 11.55 7.73 29.07
C ALA A 200 12.01 7.80 27.60
N LYS A 201 12.88 8.74 27.24
CA LYS A 201 13.46 8.84 25.91
C LYS A 201 14.40 7.68 25.59
N ARG A 202 15.17 7.17 26.55
CA ARG A 202 16.07 6.01 26.38
C ARG A 202 15.31 4.75 25.93
N ILE A 203 14.07 4.58 26.39
CA ILE A 203 13.17 3.50 25.94
C ILE A 203 12.14 3.99 24.90
N GLU A 204 12.45 5.10 24.21
CA GLU A 204 11.78 5.62 23.02
C GLU A 204 10.31 6.00 23.21
N PHE A 205 9.93 6.54 24.38
CA PHE A 205 8.64 7.23 24.52
C PHE A 205 8.64 8.51 23.67
N PRO A 206 7.67 8.66 22.76
CA PRO A 206 7.52 9.89 21.98
C PRO A 206 7.14 11.10 22.86
N ASP A 207 7.53 12.29 22.43
CA ASP A 207 7.28 13.56 23.12
C ASP A 207 5.76 13.79 23.27
N ASN A 208 4.95 13.42 22.27
CA ASN A 208 3.48 13.53 22.33
C ASN A 208 2.83 12.57 23.37
N VAL A 209 3.42 11.38 23.57
CA VAL A 209 2.96 10.40 24.57
C VAL A 209 3.32 10.89 25.97
N ILE A 210 4.54 11.39 26.16
CA ILE A 210 4.98 11.98 27.43
C ILE A 210 4.07 13.16 27.80
N ALA A 211 3.84 14.08 26.86
CA ALA A 211 2.95 15.22 27.03
C ALA A 211 1.55 14.79 27.48
N ARG A 212 0.97 13.78 26.83
CA ARG A 212 -0.35 13.22 27.21
C ARG A 212 -0.38 12.68 28.64
N TYR A 213 0.70 12.09 29.14
CA TYR A 213 0.74 11.52 30.48
C TYR A 213 1.05 12.52 31.58
N THR A 214 1.88 13.52 31.28
CA THR A 214 2.24 14.56 32.25
C THR A 214 1.25 15.72 32.28
N GLY A 215 0.34 15.80 31.29
CA GLY A 215 -0.58 16.92 31.11
C GLY A 215 0.08 18.18 30.55
N MET A 216 1.31 18.05 30.03
CA MET A 216 2.06 19.11 29.37
C MET A 216 1.73 19.15 27.88
N THR A 217 2.19 20.19 27.19
CA THR A 217 2.24 20.25 25.73
C THR A 217 3.50 19.57 25.19
N GLU A 218 3.45 19.10 23.94
CA GLU A 218 4.61 18.49 23.26
C GLU A 218 5.79 19.47 23.16
N GLU A 219 5.51 20.75 22.94
CA GLU A 219 6.52 21.82 22.90
C GLU A 219 7.24 22.00 24.23
N GLU A 220 6.51 21.95 25.37
CA GLU A 220 7.10 22.04 26.70
C GLU A 220 7.99 20.83 27.01
N VAL A 221 7.54 19.61 26.67
CA VAL A 221 8.36 18.39 26.84
C VAL A 221 9.64 18.51 26.01
N ARG A 222 9.53 18.93 24.76
CA ARG A 222 10.68 19.17 23.88
C ARG A 222 11.62 20.24 24.41
N ALA A 223 11.09 21.34 24.95
CA ALA A 223 11.92 22.41 25.51
C ALA A 223 12.78 21.88 26.68
N ILE A 224 12.19 21.16 27.63
CA ILE A 224 12.91 20.52 28.74
C ILE A 224 13.97 19.56 28.19
N ARG A 225 13.60 18.77 27.19
CA ARG A 225 14.49 17.80 26.54
C ARG A 225 15.74 18.49 25.98
N LEU A 226 15.58 19.57 25.22
CA LEU A 226 16.68 20.32 24.62
C LEU A 226 17.53 21.08 25.66
N GLU A 227 16.89 21.73 26.64
CA GLU A 227 17.58 22.46 27.72
C GLU A 227 18.50 21.56 28.56
N ASN A 228 18.16 20.28 28.67
CA ASN A 228 18.93 19.28 29.42
C ASN A 228 19.82 18.39 28.53
N GLY A 229 19.95 18.70 27.23
CA GLY A 229 20.81 17.95 26.31
C GLY A 229 20.33 16.52 26.00
N ILE A 230 19.04 16.24 26.18
CA ILE A 230 18.43 14.91 25.92
C ILE A 230 18.07 14.82 24.43
N THR A 231 19.07 14.74 23.56
CA THR A 231 18.87 14.66 22.11
C THR A 231 19.05 13.24 21.59
N ALA A 232 18.39 12.92 20.48
CA ALA A 232 18.65 11.67 19.78
C ALA A 232 20.11 11.63 19.31
N SER A 233 20.74 10.48 19.48
CA SER A 233 22.03 10.13 18.91
C SER A 233 21.80 9.09 17.82
N PHE A 234 22.70 9.01 16.85
CA PHE A 234 22.60 8.07 15.75
C PHE A 234 23.81 7.15 15.72
N LYS A 235 23.58 5.85 15.84
CA LYS A 235 24.61 4.80 15.79
C LYS A 235 24.56 4.09 14.44
N MET A 236 25.68 3.51 14.01
CA MET A 236 25.82 2.82 12.75
C MET A 236 25.53 1.32 12.86
N VAL A 237 24.98 0.74 11.80
CA VAL A 237 24.97 -0.69 11.56
C VAL A 237 26.28 -1.10 10.89
N ASP A 238 27.13 -1.86 11.60
CA ASP A 238 28.51 -2.13 11.19
C ASP A 238 28.85 -3.63 10.99
N THR A 239 27.89 -4.53 11.25
CA THR A 239 28.04 -6.00 11.23
C THR A 239 28.90 -6.61 12.35
N CYS A 240 29.62 -5.81 13.14
CA CYS A 240 30.71 -6.27 13.99
C CYS A 240 30.77 -5.64 15.39
N ALA A 241 29.70 -4.96 15.83
CA ALA A 241 29.60 -4.38 17.17
C ALA A 241 30.80 -3.49 17.53
N ALA A 242 31.12 -2.57 16.63
CA ALA A 242 32.21 -1.60 16.69
C ALA A 242 33.64 -2.18 16.75
N GLU A 243 33.83 -3.49 16.50
CA GLU A 243 35.18 -4.08 16.39
C GLU A 243 35.99 -3.44 15.24
N PHE A 244 35.31 -3.11 14.14
CA PHE A 244 35.89 -2.43 12.99
C PHE A 244 35.06 -1.19 12.63
N ALA A 245 35.75 -0.11 12.25
CA ALA A 245 35.06 1.08 11.75
C ALA A 245 34.28 0.76 10.47
N ALA A 246 32.96 0.98 10.49
CA ALA A 246 32.11 0.93 9.31
C ALA A 246 32.48 2.05 8.34
N ALA A 247 32.45 1.74 7.04
CA ALA A 247 32.56 2.74 5.99
C ALA A 247 31.19 3.21 5.48
N THR A 248 30.14 2.46 5.81
CA THR A 248 28.81 2.62 5.22
C THR A 248 27.87 3.39 6.15
N PRO A 249 27.31 4.53 5.71
CA PRO A 249 26.44 5.40 6.50
C PRO A 249 25.00 4.86 6.62
N TYR A 250 24.85 3.76 7.35
CA TYR A 250 23.57 3.15 7.72
C TYR A 250 23.32 3.39 9.21
N TYR A 251 22.40 4.31 9.53
CA TYR A 251 22.13 4.78 10.88
C TYR A 251 20.78 4.35 11.45
N TYR A 252 20.71 4.30 12.78
CA TYR A 252 19.48 4.27 13.57
C TYR A 252 19.62 5.18 14.80
N SER A 253 18.50 5.74 15.26
CA SER A 253 18.47 6.61 16.44
C SER A 253 18.40 5.84 17.75
N CYS A 254 18.99 6.41 18.79
CA CYS A 254 18.80 6.04 20.19
C CYS A 254 19.10 7.25 21.10
N PHE A 255 18.60 7.23 22.33
CA PHE A 255 18.91 8.27 23.33
C PHE A 255 19.95 7.80 24.34
N GLY A 256 20.76 8.74 24.84
CA GLY A 256 21.79 8.48 25.86
C GLY A 256 23.04 7.77 25.31
N SER A 257 23.34 7.92 24.03
CA SER A 257 24.55 7.39 23.38
C SER A 257 25.38 8.50 22.75
N GLU A 258 26.45 8.14 22.06
CA GLU A 258 27.22 9.06 21.21
C GLU A 258 26.65 9.08 19.79
N CYS A 259 26.77 10.21 19.09
CA CYS A 259 26.34 10.32 17.70
C CYS A 259 27.53 10.02 16.76
N GLU A 260 27.36 9.05 15.88
CA GLU A 260 28.37 8.56 14.93
C GLU A 260 28.23 9.14 13.53
N VAL A 261 27.21 9.97 13.30
CA VAL A 261 26.99 10.61 12.01
C VAL A 261 28.08 11.65 11.76
N ASP A 262 28.75 11.51 10.61
CA ASP A 262 29.63 12.57 10.13
C ASP A 262 28.81 13.80 9.71
N ALA A 263 28.92 14.85 10.51
CA ALA A 263 28.27 16.13 10.30
C ALA A 263 28.95 17.02 9.24
N THR A 264 30.08 16.58 8.66
CA THR A 264 30.82 17.35 7.66
C THR A 264 29.97 17.61 6.43
N ARG A 265 29.65 18.88 6.17
CA ARG A 265 28.85 19.28 5.00
C ARG A 265 29.77 19.58 3.82
N THR A 266 29.78 18.69 2.84
CA THR A 266 30.56 18.86 1.59
C THR A 266 29.70 19.21 0.39
N LYS A 267 28.41 18.84 0.41
CA LYS A 267 27.44 19.05 -0.67
C LYS A 267 26.12 19.57 -0.10
N LYS A 268 25.23 20.00 -1.01
CA LYS A 268 23.83 20.22 -0.66
C LYS A 268 23.16 18.88 -0.37
N LYS A 269 22.35 18.82 0.68
CA LYS A 269 21.69 17.60 1.17
C LYS A 269 20.22 17.61 0.79
N VAL A 270 19.70 16.51 0.26
CA VAL A 270 18.26 16.35 0.00
C VAL A 270 17.74 15.13 0.74
N LEU A 271 16.68 15.37 1.51
CA LEU A 271 15.93 14.32 2.19
C LEU A 271 14.95 13.66 1.20
N VAL A 272 15.01 12.34 1.10
CA VAL A 272 14.05 11.53 0.33
C VAL A 272 13.30 10.66 1.33
N LEU A 273 12.02 10.92 1.53
CA LEU A 273 11.20 10.11 2.42
C LEU A 273 10.70 8.87 1.68
N GLY A 274 10.95 7.70 2.27
CA GLY A 274 10.48 6.43 1.73
C GLY A 274 8.99 6.18 2.01
N SER A 275 8.54 4.98 1.68
CA SER A 275 7.13 4.60 1.73
C SER A 275 6.65 4.01 3.05
N GLY A 276 7.52 3.78 4.04
CA GLY A 276 7.15 3.02 5.23
C GLY A 276 6.73 1.58 4.90
N PRO A 277 5.98 0.91 5.80
CA PRO A 277 5.57 -0.48 5.60
C PRO A 277 4.63 -0.64 4.40
N ILE A 278 4.84 -1.73 3.65
CA ILE A 278 3.92 -2.13 2.59
C ILE A 278 2.54 -2.45 3.17
N ARG A 279 1.51 -1.87 2.55
CA ARG A 279 0.10 -2.15 2.83
C ARG A 279 -0.73 -1.99 1.55
N ILE A 280 -1.96 -2.47 1.55
CA ILE A 280 -2.86 -2.34 0.41
C ILE A 280 -3.05 -0.85 0.09
N GLY A 281 -2.81 -0.48 -1.18
CA GLY A 281 -2.82 0.90 -1.66
C GLY A 281 -1.47 1.63 -1.59
N GLN A 282 -0.50 1.09 -0.85
CA GLN A 282 0.84 1.66 -0.65
C GLN A 282 1.89 0.55 -0.70
N GLY A 283 2.28 0.17 -1.92
CA GLY A 283 3.16 -0.95 -2.20
C GLY A 283 4.57 -0.55 -2.64
N ILE A 284 5.22 -1.49 -3.33
CA ILE A 284 6.60 -1.36 -3.82
C ILE A 284 6.76 -0.29 -4.90
N GLU A 285 5.66 0.20 -5.48
CA GLU A 285 5.64 1.21 -6.52
C GLU A 285 6.22 2.55 -6.01
N PHE A 286 5.93 2.89 -4.75
CA PHE A 286 6.47 4.07 -4.08
C PHE A 286 7.92 3.89 -3.64
N ASP A 287 8.32 2.66 -3.30
CA ASP A 287 9.73 2.32 -3.07
C ASP A 287 10.56 2.52 -4.34
N PHE A 288 10.05 2.03 -5.48
CA PHE A 288 10.66 2.26 -6.79
C PHE A 288 10.85 3.76 -7.08
N CYS A 289 9.84 4.58 -6.81
CA CYS A 289 9.93 6.03 -7.01
C CYS A 289 10.97 6.68 -6.08
N SER A 290 11.00 6.28 -4.80
CA SER A 290 11.96 6.80 -3.82
C SER A 290 13.41 6.47 -4.20
N VAL A 291 13.67 5.22 -4.61
CA VAL A 291 14.99 4.74 -5.06
C VAL A 291 15.45 5.50 -6.31
N HIS A 292 14.60 5.58 -7.33
CA HIS A 292 14.97 6.26 -8.58
C HIS A 292 15.17 7.77 -8.39
N SER A 293 14.47 8.38 -7.43
CA SER A 293 14.68 9.77 -7.07
C SER A 293 16.03 9.99 -6.39
N ALA A 294 16.36 9.16 -5.38
CA ALA A 294 17.65 9.23 -4.70
C ALA A 294 18.81 9.11 -5.71
N TRP A 295 18.78 8.13 -6.61
CA TRP A 295 19.80 8.00 -7.65
C TRP A 295 19.86 9.19 -8.61
N SER A 296 18.72 9.78 -8.96
CA SER A 296 18.68 10.94 -9.85
C SER A 296 19.30 12.17 -9.18
N LEU A 297 18.91 12.45 -7.94
CA LEU A 297 19.39 13.58 -7.14
C LEU A 297 20.90 13.47 -6.85
N GLU A 298 21.38 12.27 -6.52
CA GLU A 298 22.81 12.02 -6.31
C GLU A 298 23.61 12.29 -7.58
N LYS A 299 23.13 11.82 -8.75
CA LYS A 299 23.75 12.11 -10.05
C LYS A 299 23.75 13.60 -10.39
N SER A 300 22.77 14.36 -9.88
CA SER A 300 22.72 15.82 -9.98
C SER A 300 23.63 16.54 -8.98
N GLY A 301 24.45 15.80 -8.20
CA GLY A 301 25.48 16.37 -7.33
C GLY A 301 25.04 16.63 -5.88
N TYR A 302 23.85 16.17 -5.49
CA TYR A 302 23.38 16.26 -4.11
C TYR A 302 23.90 15.09 -3.27
N GLU A 303 23.99 15.31 -1.97
CA GLU A 303 24.11 14.24 -0.98
C GLU A 303 22.69 13.80 -0.60
N THR A 304 22.34 12.56 -0.92
CA THR A 304 20.99 12.04 -0.71
C THR A 304 20.87 11.33 0.63
N ILE A 305 19.81 11.68 1.37
CA ILE A 305 19.51 11.10 2.67
C ILE A 305 18.15 10.41 2.55
N ILE A 306 18.12 9.09 2.69
CA ILE A 306 16.86 8.34 2.64
C ILE A 306 16.42 7.96 4.06
N VAL A 307 15.14 8.20 4.36
CA VAL A 307 14.52 7.80 5.63
C VAL A 307 13.43 6.79 5.32
N ASN A 308 13.59 5.56 5.80
CA ASN A 308 12.58 4.50 5.65
C ASN A 308 12.89 3.34 6.61
N ASN A 309 11.89 2.54 6.96
CA ASN A 309 12.04 1.45 7.93
C ASN A 309 11.38 0.13 7.49
N ASN A 310 11.12 -0.01 6.20
CA ASN A 310 10.64 -1.26 5.62
C ASN A 310 11.84 -2.18 5.31
N PRO A 311 11.95 -3.37 5.93
CA PRO A 311 13.09 -4.25 5.71
C PRO A 311 13.05 -5.00 4.36
N GLU A 312 11.90 -5.01 3.67
CA GLU A 312 11.71 -5.72 2.40
C GLU A 312 12.12 -4.88 1.18
N THR A 313 12.38 -3.58 1.36
CA THR A 313 12.53 -2.63 0.25
C THR A 313 13.97 -2.43 -0.20
N VAL A 314 14.10 -1.92 -1.43
CA VAL A 314 15.39 -1.52 -1.98
C VAL A 314 15.84 -0.19 -1.40
N SER A 315 14.92 0.75 -1.10
CA SER A 315 15.28 2.03 -0.45
C SER A 315 16.05 1.91 0.86
N THR A 316 15.88 0.80 1.58
CA THR A 316 16.62 0.52 2.82
C THR A 316 17.86 -0.33 2.58
N ASP A 317 18.31 -0.49 1.34
CA ASP A 317 19.66 -0.97 1.04
C ASP A 317 20.63 0.21 1.13
N PHE A 318 21.75 -0.03 1.80
CA PHE A 318 22.70 1.02 2.18
C PHE A 318 23.49 1.57 0.98
N ASP A 319 23.35 0.95 -0.20
CA ASP A 319 23.96 1.38 -1.46
C ASP A 319 23.03 2.26 -2.31
N VAL A 320 21.81 2.57 -1.85
CA VAL A 320 20.84 3.37 -2.61
C VAL A 320 21.03 4.88 -2.46
N ALA A 321 21.48 5.33 -1.30
CA ALA A 321 21.63 6.75 -0.99
C ALA A 321 22.96 7.01 -0.28
N ASN A 322 23.38 8.28 -0.23
CA ASN A 322 24.61 8.63 0.48
C ASN A 322 24.49 8.44 1.99
N LYS A 323 23.30 8.52 2.57
CA LYS A 323 23.02 8.17 3.97
C LYS A 323 21.65 7.49 4.07
N LEU A 324 21.59 6.40 4.84
CA LEU A 324 20.36 5.69 5.17
C LEU A 324 20.05 5.87 6.66
N TYR A 325 18.86 6.39 6.96
CA TYR A 325 18.30 6.40 8.30
C TYR A 325 17.16 5.39 8.38
N PHE A 326 17.37 4.31 9.12
CA PHE A 326 16.38 3.26 9.32
C PHE A 326 15.45 3.60 10.48
N GLU A 327 14.63 4.62 10.25
CA GLU A 327 13.83 5.30 11.29
C GLU A 327 12.34 5.30 10.98
N PRO A 328 11.48 5.36 12.02
CA PRO A 328 10.06 5.61 11.81
C PRO A 328 9.82 6.91 11.04
N LEU A 329 8.81 6.91 10.18
CA LEU A 329 8.39 8.08 9.42
C LEU A 329 7.37 8.90 10.21
N THR A 330 7.77 9.36 11.41
CA THR A 330 6.96 10.24 12.26
C THR A 330 7.56 11.64 12.32
N PRO A 331 6.78 12.69 12.68
CA PRO A 331 7.29 14.05 12.81
C PRO A 331 8.49 14.14 13.76
N GLU A 332 8.44 13.47 14.91
CA GLU A 332 9.53 13.53 15.90
C GLU A 332 10.81 12.85 15.41
N ASP A 333 10.68 11.63 14.85
CA ASP A 333 11.83 10.87 14.38
C ASP A 333 12.53 11.58 13.19
N VAL A 334 11.73 12.14 12.27
CA VAL A 334 12.25 12.93 11.13
C VAL A 334 12.87 14.24 11.61
N GLN A 335 12.28 14.91 12.60
CA GLN A 335 12.87 16.12 13.19
C GLN A 335 14.27 15.87 13.73
N ASN A 336 14.49 14.75 14.43
CA ASN A 336 15.80 14.41 14.98
C ASN A 336 16.87 14.30 13.86
N ILE A 337 16.49 13.81 12.68
CA ILE A 337 17.35 13.76 11.50
C ILE A 337 17.55 15.17 10.91
N VAL A 338 16.49 15.97 10.79
CA VAL A 338 16.55 17.33 10.25
C VAL A 338 17.44 18.24 11.11
N ASP A 339 17.33 18.17 12.43
CA ASP A 339 18.12 18.97 13.37
C ASP A 339 19.63 18.69 13.23
N LEU A 340 19.97 17.43 12.95
CA LEU A 340 21.33 16.96 12.75
C LEU A 340 21.86 17.28 11.34
N GLU A 341 21.14 16.87 10.29
CA GLU A 341 21.61 16.90 8.91
C GLU A 341 21.43 18.26 8.23
N LYS A 342 20.43 19.04 8.67
CA LYS A 342 20.05 20.35 8.12
C LYS A 342 19.91 20.32 6.58
N PRO A 343 19.00 19.50 6.03
CA PRO A 343 18.86 19.33 4.59
C PRO A 343 18.50 20.65 3.89
N ASP A 344 18.99 20.84 2.66
CA ASP A 344 18.64 21.99 1.81
C ASP A 344 17.23 21.88 1.21
N GLY A 345 16.67 20.67 1.21
CA GLY A 345 15.28 20.43 0.84
C GLY A 345 14.86 18.98 1.02
N ALA A 346 13.57 18.71 0.87
CA ALA A 346 12.98 17.38 0.97
C ALA A 346 12.08 17.07 -0.24
N VAL A 347 12.10 15.82 -0.68
CA VAL A 347 11.20 15.26 -1.69
C VAL A 347 10.24 14.31 -1.01
N VAL A 348 8.95 14.64 -1.05
CA VAL A 348 7.87 13.94 -0.35
C VAL A 348 6.87 13.27 -1.29
N GLN A 349 6.88 13.64 -2.58
CA GLN A 349 5.89 13.23 -3.58
C GLN A 349 6.09 11.78 -4.06
N PHE A 350 7.19 11.12 -3.67
CA PHE A 350 7.57 9.77 -4.15
C PHE A 350 7.37 8.66 -3.12
N GLY A 351 7.21 9.00 -1.82
CA GLY A 351 7.04 8.03 -0.73
C GLY A 351 5.58 7.66 -0.43
N GLY A 352 4.63 8.00 -1.30
CA GLY A 352 3.20 7.79 -1.03
C GLY A 352 2.69 8.57 0.19
N GLN A 353 1.60 8.12 0.82
CA GLN A 353 0.92 8.92 1.86
C GLN A 353 1.75 9.20 3.09
N THR A 354 2.57 8.24 3.51
CA THR A 354 3.36 8.39 4.73
C THR A 354 4.31 9.58 4.60
N ALA A 355 4.97 9.72 3.44
CA ALA A 355 5.80 10.89 3.14
C ALA A 355 4.97 12.19 3.02
N ILE A 356 3.80 12.14 2.38
CA ILE A 356 2.94 13.32 2.18
C ILE A 356 2.45 13.89 3.51
N LYS A 357 2.06 13.02 4.46
CA LYS A 357 1.62 13.46 5.81
C LYS A 357 2.71 14.19 6.59
N LEU A 358 3.99 13.96 6.26
CA LEU A 358 5.12 14.64 6.90
C LEU A 358 5.42 16.02 6.29
N THR A 359 4.75 16.41 5.20
CA THR A 359 5.03 17.67 4.50
C THR A 359 4.84 18.89 5.39
N GLU A 360 3.70 18.99 6.08
CA GLU A 360 3.43 20.10 7.00
C GLU A 360 4.44 20.15 8.15
N SER A 361 4.81 18.97 8.66
CA SER A 361 5.80 18.84 9.72
C SER A 361 7.17 19.35 9.24
N LEU A 362 7.65 18.92 8.08
CA LEU A 362 8.91 19.38 7.48
C LEU A 362 8.94 20.89 7.23
N MET A 363 7.82 21.48 6.80
CA MET A 363 7.73 22.93 6.63
C MET A 363 7.85 23.67 7.96
N LYS A 364 7.20 23.18 9.03
CA LYS A 364 7.37 23.73 10.40
C LYS A 364 8.81 23.59 10.91
N MET A 365 9.53 22.56 10.45
CA MET A 365 10.97 22.38 10.73
C MET A 365 11.88 23.32 9.93
N GLY A 366 11.33 24.10 8.99
CA GLY A 366 12.09 24.97 8.11
C GLY A 366 12.78 24.27 6.94
N VAL A 367 12.37 23.03 6.60
CA VAL A 367 12.89 22.29 5.45
C VAL A 367 12.09 22.64 4.20
N PRO A 368 12.72 23.19 3.15
CA PRO A 368 12.02 23.48 1.90
C PRO A 368 11.54 22.18 1.22
N ILE A 369 10.26 22.13 0.87
CA ILE A 369 9.73 21.05 0.04
C ILE A 369 10.09 21.33 -1.41
N LEU A 370 10.81 20.41 -2.06
CA LEU A 370 11.20 20.53 -3.45
C LEU A 370 10.10 19.96 -4.35
N GLY A 371 9.79 20.62 -5.47
CA GLY A 371 8.74 20.21 -6.41
C GLY A 371 7.43 20.91 -6.15
N THR A 372 6.30 20.25 -6.41
CA THR A 372 4.97 20.80 -6.12
C THR A 372 4.87 21.15 -4.64
N SER A 373 4.46 22.39 -4.33
CA SER A 373 4.35 22.90 -2.97
C SER A 373 3.24 22.18 -2.19
N ALA A 374 3.36 22.15 -0.87
CA ALA A 374 2.35 21.55 0.01
C ALA A 374 0.95 22.16 -0.20
N GLU A 375 0.89 23.48 -0.35
CA GLU A 375 -0.36 24.23 -0.61
C GLU A 375 -1.03 23.75 -1.91
N ASN A 376 -0.26 23.49 -2.96
CA ASN A 376 -0.81 23.00 -4.22
C ASN A 376 -1.18 21.51 -4.18
N VAL A 377 -0.50 20.71 -3.34
CA VAL A 377 -0.91 19.32 -3.09
C VAL A 377 -2.24 19.32 -2.33
N ASP A 378 -2.36 20.13 -1.28
CA ASP A 378 -3.56 20.28 -0.47
C ASP A 378 -4.73 20.81 -1.32
N ALA A 379 -4.50 21.79 -2.20
CA ALA A 379 -5.52 22.31 -3.12
C ALA A 379 -6.08 21.25 -4.10
N ALA A 380 -5.35 20.16 -4.36
CA ALA A 380 -5.86 19.04 -5.16
C ALA A 380 -6.63 18.00 -4.33
N GLU A 381 -6.38 17.93 -3.02
CA GLU A 381 -7.08 17.03 -2.08
C GLU A 381 -8.34 17.69 -1.48
N ASP A 382 -8.32 19.01 -1.28
CA ASP A 382 -9.45 19.80 -0.78
C ASP A 382 -10.52 19.99 -1.85
N ARG A 383 -11.77 19.69 -1.48
CA ARG A 383 -12.91 19.71 -2.40
C ARG A 383 -13.22 21.11 -2.92
N GLU A 384 -13.22 22.12 -2.04
CA GLU A 384 -13.66 23.47 -2.41
C GLU A 384 -12.61 24.13 -3.30
N LEU A 385 -11.33 24.03 -2.91
CA LEU A 385 -10.23 24.55 -3.71
C LEU A 385 -10.15 23.85 -5.07
N PHE A 386 -10.33 22.53 -5.11
CA PHE A 386 -10.32 21.79 -6.35
C PHE A 386 -11.49 22.16 -7.28
N ASP A 387 -12.66 22.47 -6.72
CA ASP A 387 -13.83 22.92 -7.50
C ASP A 387 -13.59 24.25 -8.18
N GLU A 388 -13.01 25.21 -7.45
CA GLU A 388 -12.63 26.51 -8.01
C GLU A 388 -11.64 26.35 -9.16
N ILE A 389 -10.66 25.45 -9.02
CA ILE A 389 -9.67 25.15 -10.07
C ILE A 389 -10.35 24.55 -11.30
N LEU A 390 -11.26 23.59 -11.12
CA LEU A 390 -11.97 22.95 -12.22
C LEU A 390 -12.89 23.94 -12.96
N GLU A 391 -13.59 24.81 -12.23
CA GLU A 391 -14.42 25.87 -12.79
C GLU A 391 -13.58 26.87 -13.59
N GLN A 392 -12.45 27.32 -13.05
CA GLN A 392 -11.50 28.20 -13.74
C GLN A 392 -10.96 27.56 -15.03
N CYS A 393 -10.70 26.26 -15.01
CA CYS A 393 -10.21 25.52 -16.17
C CYS A 393 -11.31 25.16 -17.18
N GLY A 394 -12.58 25.31 -16.82
CA GLY A 394 -13.74 24.84 -17.61
C GLY A 394 -13.77 23.32 -17.76
N ILE A 395 -13.32 22.57 -16.75
CA ILE A 395 -13.22 21.11 -16.77
C ILE A 395 -14.40 20.51 -16.01
N PRO A 396 -15.21 19.63 -16.63
CA PRO A 396 -16.36 19.05 -15.96
C PRO A 396 -15.94 17.95 -14.98
N ARG A 397 -16.78 17.77 -13.96
CA ARG A 397 -16.67 16.74 -12.93
C ARG A 397 -18.04 16.21 -12.56
N PRO A 398 -18.13 15.04 -11.90
CA PRO A 398 -19.39 14.57 -11.33
C PRO A 398 -19.98 15.63 -10.38
N LYS A 399 -21.29 15.88 -10.51
CA LYS A 399 -22.03 16.73 -9.57
C LYS A 399 -22.02 16.07 -8.19
N GLY A 400 -21.84 16.85 -7.13
CA GLY A 400 -21.82 16.30 -5.78
C GLY A 400 -22.08 17.33 -4.69
N HIS A 401 -22.27 16.86 -3.46
CA HIS A 401 -22.48 17.67 -2.27
C HIS A 401 -21.59 17.21 -1.11
N THR A 402 -21.20 18.16 -0.28
CA THR A 402 -20.51 17.93 1.00
C THR A 402 -21.55 17.84 2.11
N VAL A 403 -21.51 16.77 2.91
CA VAL A 403 -22.49 16.45 3.95
C VAL A 403 -21.79 15.99 5.23
N PHE A 404 -22.44 16.21 6.37
CA PHE A 404 -21.95 15.77 7.69
C PHE A 404 -22.93 14.81 8.37
N THR A 405 -24.21 14.83 7.97
CA THR A 405 -25.26 14.02 8.58
C THR A 405 -25.90 13.05 7.61
N VAL A 406 -26.55 12.01 8.16
CA VAL A 406 -27.30 11.01 7.36
C VAL A 406 -28.41 11.68 6.57
N ASP A 407 -29.12 12.64 7.17
CA ASP A 407 -30.25 13.33 6.54
C ASP A 407 -29.79 14.23 5.38
N GLU A 408 -28.66 14.92 5.55
CA GLU A 408 -28.02 15.68 4.46
C GLU A 408 -27.59 14.75 3.32
N ALA A 409 -26.98 13.60 3.64
CA ALA A 409 -26.56 12.61 2.64
C ALA A 409 -27.74 12.06 1.83
N LEU A 410 -28.86 11.74 2.49
CA LEU A 410 -30.10 11.30 1.83
C LEU A 410 -30.68 12.38 0.93
N LYS A 411 -30.70 13.64 1.39
CA LYS A 411 -31.18 14.77 0.58
C LYS A 411 -30.33 14.96 -0.66
N ALA A 412 -29.00 14.98 -0.49
CA ALA A 412 -28.04 15.09 -1.60
C ALA A 412 -28.21 13.94 -2.61
N ALA A 413 -28.35 12.69 -2.13
CA ALA A 413 -28.53 11.53 -2.99
C ALA A 413 -29.82 11.59 -3.82
N ASN A 414 -30.92 12.05 -3.22
CA ASN A 414 -32.20 12.22 -3.92
C ASN A 414 -32.18 13.39 -4.92
N GLU A 415 -31.42 14.46 -4.65
CA GLU A 415 -31.23 15.59 -5.57
C GLU A 415 -30.37 15.21 -6.78
N LEU A 416 -29.25 14.52 -6.56
CA LEU A 416 -28.36 14.03 -7.61
C LEU A 416 -28.98 12.86 -8.40
N GLY A 417 -29.90 12.14 -7.76
CA GLY A 417 -30.51 10.91 -8.24
C GLY A 417 -29.57 9.71 -8.15
N TYR A 418 -30.10 8.54 -7.79
CA TYR A 418 -29.32 7.30 -7.71
C TYR A 418 -28.89 6.78 -9.11
N PRO A 419 -27.80 5.98 -9.19
CA PRO A 419 -26.80 5.72 -8.15
C PRO A 419 -25.94 6.94 -7.80
N VAL A 420 -25.41 6.94 -6.57
CA VAL A 420 -24.43 7.94 -6.07
C VAL A 420 -23.24 7.22 -5.42
N LEU A 421 -22.06 7.86 -5.45
CA LEU A 421 -20.86 7.44 -4.75
C LEU A 421 -20.76 8.25 -3.45
N VAL A 422 -20.67 7.57 -2.31
CA VAL A 422 -20.45 8.20 -1.01
C VAL A 422 -19.02 7.90 -0.56
N ARG A 423 -18.26 8.94 -0.22
CA ARG A 423 -16.84 8.81 0.15
C ARG A 423 -16.44 9.78 1.27
N PRO A 424 -15.60 9.35 2.23
CA PRO A 424 -14.91 10.25 3.15
C PRO A 424 -13.90 11.14 2.39
N SER A 425 -13.63 12.32 2.93
CA SER A 425 -12.52 13.17 2.43
C SER A 425 -11.16 12.69 2.97
N TYR A 426 -10.06 13.06 2.30
CA TYR A 426 -8.66 12.77 2.69
C TYR A 426 -8.32 11.25 2.87
N VAL A 427 -8.81 10.39 1.98
CA VAL A 427 -8.56 8.94 2.01
C VAL A 427 -7.86 8.42 0.76
N LEU A 428 -7.00 7.42 0.94
CA LEU A 428 -6.33 6.71 -0.15
C LEU A 428 -6.90 5.32 -0.39
N GLY A 429 -6.75 4.85 -1.63
CA GLY A 429 -7.13 3.49 -2.01
C GLY A 429 -8.62 3.26 -1.86
N GLY A 430 -9.42 4.33 -2.00
CA GLY A 430 -10.87 4.31 -1.83
C GLY A 430 -11.35 3.90 -0.43
N GLN A 431 -10.55 4.16 0.61
CA GLN A 431 -10.88 3.67 1.96
C GLN A 431 -12.24 4.18 2.43
N GLY A 432 -13.12 3.23 2.75
CA GLY A 432 -14.46 3.54 3.22
C GLY A 432 -15.32 4.25 2.18
N MET A 433 -15.16 4.00 0.88
CA MET A 433 -16.06 4.46 -0.19
C MET A 433 -17.15 3.41 -0.50
N GLN A 434 -18.35 3.86 -0.89
CA GLN A 434 -19.44 2.96 -1.29
C GLN A 434 -20.33 3.58 -2.37
N ILE A 435 -20.74 2.76 -3.35
CA ILE A 435 -21.78 3.14 -4.31
C ILE A 435 -23.14 2.77 -3.71
N ALA A 436 -24.00 3.77 -3.53
CA ALA A 436 -25.37 3.62 -3.05
C ALA A 436 -26.36 3.71 -4.24
N ILE A 437 -27.32 2.79 -4.28
CA ILE A 437 -28.39 2.76 -5.29
C ILE A 437 -29.77 3.07 -4.71
N ASN A 438 -29.89 3.18 -3.40
CA ASN A 438 -31.12 3.54 -2.69
C ASN A 438 -30.81 4.17 -1.32
N ASP A 439 -31.85 4.66 -0.65
CA ASP A 439 -31.74 5.31 0.66
C ASP A 439 -31.23 4.39 1.78
N ASP A 440 -31.51 3.09 1.73
CA ASP A 440 -31.09 2.15 2.77
C ASP A 440 -29.57 1.92 2.73
N ASP A 441 -28.98 1.89 1.53
CA ASP A 441 -27.52 1.84 1.36
C ASP A 441 -26.83 3.04 2.02
N ILE A 442 -27.40 4.25 1.87
CA ILE A 442 -26.87 5.49 2.49
C ILE A 442 -26.91 5.36 4.02
N ARG A 443 -28.04 4.91 4.60
CA ARG A 443 -28.19 4.76 6.06
C ARG A 443 -27.21 3.74 6.63
N GLU A 444 -27.08 2.59 5.98
CA GLU A 444 -26.14 1.54 6.38
C GLU A 444 -24.71 2.09 6.41
N PHE A 445 -24.30 2.72 5.31
CA PHE A 445 -22.95 3.22 5.14
C PHE A 445 -22.58 4.34 6.12
N MET A 446 -23.46 5.34 6.28
CA MET A 446 -23.23 6.43 7.24
C MET A 446 -23.14 5.91 8.69
N THR A 447 -23.85 4.83 9.02
CA THR A 447 -23.74 4.17 10.33
C THR A 447 -22.38 3.52 10.53
N ILE A 448 -21.72 3.05 9.46
CA ILE A 448 -20.37 2.49 9.51
C ILE A 448 -19.34 3.60 9.67
N ILE A 449 -19.45 4.66 8.86
CA ILE A 449 -18.53 5.80 8.89
C ILE A 449 -18.53 6.49 10.26
N ASN A 450 -19.71 6.75 10.84
CA ASN A 450 -19.87 7.46 12.11
C ASN A 450 -19.40 6.66 13.35
N ARG A 451 -18.92 5.41 13.20
CA ARG A 451 -18.32 4.65 14.31
C ARG A 451 -16.93 5.15 14.70
N HIS A 452 -16.31 5.96 13.86
CA HIS A 452 -15.04 6.62 14.12
C HIS A 452 -15.27 8.14 14.19
N VAL A 453 -14.51 8.85 15.03
CA VAL A 453 -14.55 10.32 15.06
C VAL A 453 -14.11 10.83 13.69
N GLN A 454 -15.00 11.52 12.99
CA GLN A 454 -14.74 12.11 11.68
C GLN A 454 -14.32 13.57 11.89
N GLU A 455 -13.07 13.90 11.57
CA GLU A 455 -12.61 15.30 11.52
C GLU A 455 -12.95 15.98 10.19
N HIS A 456 -13.29 15.19 9.16
CA HIS A 456 -13.49 15.65 7.79
C HIS A 456 -14.91 15.34 7.26
N PRO A 457 -15.41 16.12 6.29
CA PRO A 457 -16.74 15.90 5.70
C PRO A 457 -16.82 14.66 4.80
N ILE A 458 -18.05 14.23 4.53
CA ILE A 458 -18.40 13.16 3.59
C ILE A 458 -18.88 13.77 2.28
N LEU A 459 -18.47 13.20 1.16
CA LEU A 459 -18.85 13.64 -0.19
C LEU A 459 -19.85 12.65 -0.79
N VAL A 460 -20.96 13.17 -1.33
CA VAL A 460 -21.95 12.42 -2.10
C VAL A 460 -21.89 12.89 -3.55
N ASP A 461 -21.40 12.03 -4.44
CA ASP A 461 -21.14 12.32 -5.84
C ASP A 461 -22.08 11.53 -6.76
N LYS A 462 -22.51 12.13 -7.87
CA LYS A 462 -23.24 11.41 -8.90
C LYS A 462 -22.33 10.32 -9.48
N TYR A 463 -22.77 9.07 -9.39
CA TYR A 463 -22.02 7.97 -9.98
C TYR A 463 -22.19 7.97 -11.51
N LEU A 464 -21.07 8.09 -12.23
CA LEU A 464 -21.02 8.06 -13.69
C LEU A 464 -20.54 6.68 -14.15
N MET A 465 -21.38 5.97 -14.90
CA MET A 465 -21.07 4.65 -15.45
C MET A 465 -20.31 4.80 -16.78
N GLY A 466 -19.08 5.32 -16.69
CA GLY A 466 -18.19 5.48 -17.83
C GLY A 466 -16.95 4.59 -17.74
N LYS A 467 -16.07 4.76 -18.71
CA LYS A 467 -14.78 4.10 -18.75
C LYS A 467 -13.76 4.94 -18.00
N GLU A 468 -13.04 4.32 -17.09
CA GLU A 468 -12.01 5.02 -16.32
C GLU A 468 -10.70 5.07 -17.11
N VAL A 469 -10.05 6.23 -17.07
CA VAL A 469 -8.79 6.51 -17.77
C VAL A 469 -7.83 7.16 -16.77
N GLU A 470 -6.60 6.68 -16.74
CA GLU A 470 -5.55 7.21 -15.87
C GLU A 470 -4.42 7.81 -16.72
N VAL A 471 -3.95 8.99 -16.30
CA VAL A 471 -2.88 9.73 -16.97
C VAL A 471 -1.83 10.12 -15.96
N ASP A 472 -0.61 9.61 -16.13
CA ASP A 472 0.57 10.12 -15.44
C ASP A 472 1.27 11.15 -16.32
N ALA A 473 1.80 12.22 -15.72
CA ALA A 473 2.60 13.21 -16.42
C ALA A 473 3.72 13.79 -15.54
N VAL A 474 4.78 14.27 -16.18
CA VAL A 474 5.79 15.14 -15.58
C VAL A 474 5.48 16.57 -16.00
N CYS A 475 5.51 17.54 -15.07
CA CYS A 475 5.33 18.97 -15.35
C CYS A 475 6.54 19.76 -14.84
N ASP A 476 7.07 20.67 -15.66
CA ASP A 476 8.21 21.55 -15.31
C ASP A 476 7.81 22.98 -14.91
N GLY A 477 6.56 23.13 -14.52
CA GLY A 477 5.91 24.40 -14.20
C GLY A 477 5.35 25.14 -15.44
N GLU A 478 5.80 24.80 -16.64
CA GLU A 478 5.31 25.41 -17.89
C GLU A 478 4.66 24.38 -18.80
N ASP A 479 5.35 23.28 -19.08
CA ASP A 479 4.87 22.24 -19.98
C ASP A 479 4.84 20.88 -19.30
N ILE A 480 4.15 19.95 -19.96
CA ILE A 480 3.96 18.59 -19.49
C ILE A 480 4.58 17.58 -20.45
N LEU A 481 4.93 16.40 -19.93
CA LEU A 481 5.25 15.20 -20.67
C LEU A 481 4.36 14.07 -20.15
N ILE A 482 3.49 13.55 -21.01
CA ILE A 482 2.65 12.38 -20.76
C ILE A 482 3.32 11.18 -21.45
N PRO A 483 3.93 10.24 -20.71
CA PRO A 483 4.51 9.01 -21.27
C PRO A 483 3.46 8.11 -21.94
N GLY A 484 2.22 8.18 -21.48
CA GLY A 484 1.13 7.35 -21.99
C GLY A 484 -0.19 7.57 -21.27
N ILE A 485 -1.28 7.22 -21.95
CA ILE A 485 -2.65 7.21 -21.41
C ILE A 485 -3.07 5.77 -21.22
N MET A 486 -3.63 5.47 -20.05
CA MET A 486 -3.97 4.14 -19.61
C MET A 486 -5.48 4.00 -19.50
N GLU A 487 -6.06 2.96 -20.09
CA GLU A 487 -7.50 2.70 -20.08
C GLU A 487 -7.82 1.51 -19.19
N HIS A 488 -8.82 1.62 -18.31
CA HIS A 488 -9.28 0.48 -17.53
C HIS A 488 -10.24 -0.41 -18.32
N ILE A 489 -10.13 -1.73 -18.11
CA ILE A 489 -11.10 -2.69 -18.65
C ILE A 489 -12.42 -2.54 -17.91
N GLU A 490 -12.37 -2.57 -16.58
CA GLU A 490 -13.50 -2.35 -15.69
C GLU A 490 -14.05 -0.93 -15.84
N ARG A 491 -15.38 -0.80 -15.85
CA ARG A 491 -16.06 0.51 -15.75
C ARG A 491 -15.78 1.15 -14.39
N ALA A 492 -15.91 2.48 -14.33
CA ALA A 492 -15.74 3.27 -13.11
C ALA A 492 -16.59 2.68 -11.97
N GLY A 493 -16.04 2.60 -10.76
CA GLY A 493 -16.68 1.98 -9.59
C GLY A 493 -15.98 0.72 -9.08
N ILE A 494 -15.03 0.18 -9.85
CA ILE A 494 -13.94 -0.65 -9.34
C ILE A 494 -12.70 0.24 -9.26
N HIS A 495 -12.07 0.28 -8.09
CA HIS A 495 -10.93 1.14 -7.83
C HIS A 495 -9.78 0.89 -8.83
N SER A 496 -9.13 1.95 -9.35
CA SER A 496 -8.00 1.88 -10.30
C SER A 496 -6.93 0.82 -9.96
N GLY A 497 -6.56 0.74 -8.68
CA GLY A 497 -5.63 -0.28 -8.16
C GLY A 497 -6.07 -1.74 -8.39
N ASP A 498 -7.38 -2.01 -8.37
CA ASP A 498 -8.00 -3.33 -8.57
C ASP A 498 -8.53 -3.55 -10.00
N SER A 499 -8.37 -2.55 -10.87
CA SER A 499 -8.74 -2.63 -12.28
C SER A 499 -7.56 -3.13 -13.13
N ILE A 500 -7.90 -3.81 -14.23
CA ILE A 500 -6.97 -4.14 -15.30
C ILE A 500 -6.74 -2.88 -16.11
N SER A 501 -5.49 -2.45 -16.19
CA SER A 501 -5.10 -1.22 -16.87
C SER A 501 -4.36 -1.54 -18.16
N VAL A 502 -4.74 -0.89 -19.26
CA VAL A 502 -4.26 -1.15 -20.62
C VAL A 502 -3.53 0.08 -21.13
N TYR A 503 -2.27 -0.10 -21.50
CA TYR A 503 -1.47 0.89 -22.21
C TYR A 503 -1.06 0.36 -23.60
N PRO A 504 -1.10 1.20 -24.65
CA PRO A 504 -1.86 2.45 -24.73
C PRO A 504 -3.38 2.19 -24.65
N ALA A 505 -4.18 3.23 -24.37
CA ALA A 505 -5.63 3.17 -24.47
C ALA A 505 -6.08 2.61 -25.85
N GLN A 506 -7.07 1.72 -25.86
CA GLN A 506 -7.48 0.94 -27.05
C GLN A 506 -8.80 1.43 -27.64
N SER A 507 -9.76 1.81 -26.80
CA SER A 507 -11.13 2.15 -27.20
C SER A 507 -11.44 3.65 -27.14
N ILE A 508 -10.49 4.46 -26.66
CA ILE A 508 -10.63 5.91 -26.55
C ILE A 508 -10.35 6.57 -27.91
N LYS A 509 -11.26 7.43 -28.36
CA LYS A 509 -11.13 8.13 -29.65
C LYS A 509 -10.04 9.19 -29.61
N PRO A 510 -9.39 9.51 -30.75
CA PRO A 510 -8.34 10.53 -30.82
C PRO A 510 -8.75 11.90 -30.26
N GLU A 511 -9.96 12.36 -30.55
CA GLU A 511 -10.48 13.64 -30.04
C GLU A 511 -10.63 13.67 -28.51
N VAL A 512 -10.92 12.51 -27.91
CA VAL A 512 -11.00 12.36 -26.45
C VAL A 512 -9.59 12.32 -25.86
N ILE A 513 -8.64 11.69 -26.54
CA ILE A 513 -7.21 11.73 -26.17
C ILE A 513 -6.69 13.17 -26.14
N ASP A 514 -7.00 13.97 -27.17
CA ASP A 514 -6.61 15.38 -27.22
C ASP A 514 -7.20 16.17 -26.05
N THR A 515 -8.45 15.87 -25.68
CA THR A 515 -9.13 16.46 -24.52
C THR A 515 -8.44 16.08 -23.20
N LEU A 516 -8.08 14.80 -23.02
CA LEU A 516 -7.33 14.32 -21.85
C LEU A 516 -5.97 15.03 -21.71
N VAL A 517 -5.25 15.20 -22.83
CA VAL A 517 -3.96 15.92 -22.85
C VAL A 517 -4.14 17.40 -22.51
N ASP A 518 -5.16 18.05 -23.06
CA ASP A 518 -5.48 19.46 -22.76
C ASP A 518 -5.84 19.65 -21.28
N TYR A 519 -6.73 18.81 -20.74
CA TYR A 519 -7.12 18.85 -19.33
C TYR A 519 -5.94 18.60 -18.41
N THR A 520 -5.09 17.63 -18.74
CA THR A 520 -3.86 17.37 -17.99
C THR A 520 -2.95 18.60 -17.96
N ARG A 521 -2.78 19.29 -19.09
CA ARG A 521 -1.97 20.51 -19.17
C ARG A 521 -2.56 21.65 -18.34
N LYS A 522 -3.89 21.87 -18.46
CA LYS A 522 -4.60 22.91 -17.70
C LYS A 522 -4.49 22.67 -16.20
N LEU A 523 -4.77 21.45 -15.74
CA LEU A 523 -4.70 21.07 -14.34
C LEU A 523 -3.28 21.21 -13.80
N ALA A 524 -2.28 20.71 -14.52
CA ALA A 524 -0.88 20.83 -14.10
C ALA A 524 -0.42 22.29 -13.96
N ARG A 525 -0.87 23.18 -14.85
CA ARG A 525 -0.58 24.61 -14.77
C ARG A 525 -1.31 25.32 -13.63
N SER A 526 -2.62 25.06 -13.48
CA SER A 526 -3.44 25.70 -12.45
C SER A 526 -3.06 25.26 -11.04
N LEU A 527 -2.62 24.01 -10.87
CA LEU A 527 -2.06 23.49 -9.61
C LEU A 527 -0.56 23.78 -9.46
N HIS A 528 0.06 24.55 -10.39
CA HIS A 528 1.48 24.87 -10.37
C HIS A 528 2.39 23.65 -10.10
N VAL A 529 2.10 22.54 -10.77
CA VAL A 529 2.80 21.27 -10.56
C VAL A 529 4.26 21.38 -11.03
N ILE A 530 5.18 20.90 -10.18
CA ILE A 530 6.58 20.71 -10.53
C ILE A 530 6.98 19.30 -10.10
N GLY A 531 7.26 18.44 -11.08
CA GLY A 531 7.50 17.01 -10.86
C GLY A 531 6.36 16.16 -11.42
N LEU A 532 5.85 15.21 -10.63
CA LEU A 532 4.82 14.26 -11.06
C LEU A 532 3.40 14.75 -10.78
N ILE A 533 2.49 14.41 -11.69
CA ILE A 533 1.03 14.47 -11.51
C ILE A 533 0.39 13.23 -12.09
N ASN A 534 -0.61 12.71 -11.39
CA ASN A 534 -1.49 11.64 -11.83
C ASN A 534 -2.92 12.16 -11.83
N ILE A 535 -3.68 11.85 -12.87
CA ILE A 535 -5.07 12.29 -13.00
C ILE A 535 -5.93 11.11 -13.42
N GLN A 536 -7.05 10.94 -12.73
CA GLN A 536 -8.06 9.94 -13.06
C GLN A 536 -9.28 10.62 -13.67
N PHE A 537 -9.73 10.07 -14.79
CA PHE A 537 -10.85 10.56 -15.58
C PHE A 537 -11.90 9.48 -15.78
N ILE A 538 -13.14 9.91 -16.03
CA ILE A 538 -14.22 9.07 -16.57
C ILE A 538 -14.54 9.58 -17.97
N VAL A 539 -14.50 8.69 -18.96
CA VAL A 539 -14.97 8.93 -20.32
C VAL A 539 -16.36 8.31 -20.46
N MET A 540 -17.36 9.13 -20.72
CA MET A 540 -18.75 8.70 -20.92
C MET A 540 -19.36 9.48 -22.08
N ASN A 541 -19.87 8.78 -23.10
CA ASN A 541 -20.43 9.40 -24.31
C ASN A 541 -19.47 10.42 -24.98
N ASP A 542 -18.18 10.08 -25.05
CA ASP A 542 -17.09 10.93 -25.54
C ASP A 542 -16.82 12.21 -24.71
N GLU A 543 -17.51 12.40 -23.58
CA GLU A 543 -17.22 13.48 -22.63
C GLU A 543 -16.26 13.01 -21.53
N VAL A 544 -15.30 13.86 -21.17
CA VAL A 544 -14.24 13.59 -20.18
C VAL A 544 -14.58 14.30 -18.89
N TYR A 545 -14.70 13.56 -17.79
CA TYR A 545 -14.95 14.06 -16.44
C TYR A 545 -13.76 13.76 -15.54
N VAL A 546 -13.34 14.72 -14.71
CA VAL A 546 -12.27 14.47 -13.71
C VAL A 546 -12.83 13.78 -12.47
N ILE A 547 -12.14 12.75 -11.99
CA ILE A 547 -12.40 12.10 -10.69
C ILE A 547 -11.56 12.77 -9.60
N GLU A 548 -10.24 12.66 -9.74
CA GLU A 548 -9.25 13.16 -8.79
C GLU A 548 -7.94 13.51 -9.50
N VAL A 549 -7.18 14.41 -8.87
CA VAL A 549 -5.83 14.79 -9.28
C VAL A 549 -4.90 14.56 -8.11
N ASN A 550 -3.81 13.86 -8.37
CA ASN A 550 -2.79 13.50 -7.41
C ASN A 550 -1.47 14.15 -7.88
N PRO A 551 -1.06 15.32 -7.36
CA PRO A 551 0.16 16.01 -7.76
C PRO A 551 1.42 15.37 -7.14
N ARG A 552 1.57 14.07 -7.39
CA ARG A 552 2.56 13.18 -6.82
C ARG A 552 2.73 11.93 -7.67
N SER A 553 3.65 11.05 -7.27
CA SER A 553 3.72 9.71 -7.86
C SER A 553 2.45 8.90 -7.63
N SER A 554 2.13 8.08 -8.63
CA SER A 554 1.09 7.06 -8.60
C SER A 554 1.72 5.67 -8.64
N ARG A 555 0.90 4.66 -8.40
CA ARG A 555 1.31 3.25 -8.51
C ARG A 555 1.57 2.81 -9.95
N THR A 556 1.10 3.56 -10.96
CA THR A 556 1.26 3.21 -12.37
C THR A 556 2.62 3.62 -12.94
N VAL A 557 3.32 4.57 -12.29
CA VAL A 557 4.64 5.09 -12.69
C VAL A 557 5.67 4.00 -13.02
N PRO A 558 5.86 2.93 -12.23
CA PRO A 558 6.89 1.94 -12.52
C PRO A 558 6.63 1.18 -13.81
N TYR A 559 5.38 0.76 -14.07
CA TYR A 559 5.09 -0.05 -15.25
C TYR A 559 5.10 0.80 -16.52
N ILE A 560 4.54 2.02 -16.48
CA ILE A 560 4.55 2.91 -17.63
C ILE A 560 5.98 3.34 -17.96
N SER A 561 6.85 3.58 -16.95
CA SER A 561 8.29 3.81 -17.18
C SER A 561 8.96 2.61 -17.88
N LYS A 562 8.57 1.39 -17.50
CA LYS A 562 9.13 0.16 -18.08
C LYS A 562 8.73 -0.03 -19.54
N VAL A 563 7.49 0.26 -19.91
CA VAL A 563 6.93 -0.06 -21.23
C VAL A 563 7.19 1.04 -22.25
N THR A 564 7.24 2.30 -21.81
CA THR A 564 7.54 3.46 -22.66
C THR A 564 9.04 3.70 -22.84
N GLY A 565 9.87 3.15 -21.94
CA GLY A 565 11.30 3.45 -21.89
C GLY A 565 11.63 4.84 -21.34
N ILE A 566 10.63 5.63 -20.95
CA ILE A 566 10.80 6.96 -20.39
C ILE A 566 11.04 6.83 -18.88
N PRO A 567 12.19 7.27 -18.33
CA PRO A 567 12.50 7.15 -16.90
C PRO A 567 11.82 8.28 -16.12
N ILE A 568 10.49 8.22 -15.99
CA ILE A 568 9.62 9.30 -15.50
C ILE A 568 10.08 9.86 -14.16
N VAL A 569 10.41 9.00 -13.20
CA VAL A 569 10.88 9.43 -11.87
C VAL A 569 12.19 10.21 -11.98
N LYS A 570 13.14 9.75 -12.81
CA LYS A 570 14.42 10.45 -13.03
C LYS A 570 14.16 11.84 -13.62
N LEU A 571 13.26 11.95 -14.59
CA LEU A 571 12.88 13.22 -15.21
C LEU A 571 12.22 14.15 -14.19
N ALA A 572 11.23 13.66 -13.45
CA ALA A 572 10.56 14.42 -12.41
C ALA A 572 11.54 14.93 -11.35
N SER A 573 12.50 14.11 -10.88
CA SER A 573 13.53 14.56 -9.94
C SER A 573 14.42 15.67 -10.49
N ARG A 574 14.75 15.65 -11.79
CA ARG A 574 15.55 16.72 -12.44
C ARG A 574 14.74 17.99 -12.63
N VAL A 575 13.47 17.85 -13.00
CA VAL A 575 12.53 18.96 -13.12
C VAL A 575 12.29 19.65 -11.78
N ILE A 576 12.20 18.89 -10.68
CA ILE A 576 12.15 19.41 -9.31
C ILE A 576 13.36 20.30 -8.98
N LEU A 577 14.51 20.07 -9.62
CA LEU A 577 15.72 20.90 -9.48
C LEU A 577 15.76 22.11 -10.43
N GLY A 578 14.72 22.32 -11.23
CA GLY A 578 14.56 23.47 -12.12
C GLY A 578 14.92 23.22 -13.59
N GLU A 579 15.23 21.98 -13.99
CA GLU A 579 15.46 21.65 -15.39
C GLU A 579 14.15 21.58 -16.21
N LYS A 580 14.19 21.98 -17.48
CA LYS A 580 13.03 21.91 -18.38
C LYS A 580 12.97 20.56 -19.11
N ILE A 581 11.76 20.10 -19.43
CA ILE A 581 11.54 18.83 -20.15
C ILE A 581 12.28 18.80 -21.49
N THR A 582 12.29 19.93 -22.20
CA THR A 582 12.96 20.11 -23.49
C THR A 582 14.48 20.05 -23.37
N ASP A 583 15.06 20.60 -22.30
CA ASP A 583 16.50 20.54 -22.02
C ASP A 583 16.97 19.11 -21.72
N LEU A 584 16.06 18.28 -21.23
CA LEU A 584 16.29 16.84 -20.97
C LEU A 584 16.19 15.99 -22.24
N GLY A 585 15.90 16.59 -23.40
CA GLY A 585 15.82 15.91 -24.70
C GLY A 585 14.48 15.23 -24.98
N TYR A 586 13.39 15.66 -24.32
CA TYR A 586 12.04 15.15 -24.53
C TYR A 586 11.15 16.21 -25.20
N GLU A 587 10.20 15.74 -26.01
CA GLU A 587 9.12 16.57 -26.55
C GLU A 587 8.03 16.76 -25.49
N THR A 588 7.32 17.88 -25.53
CA THR A 588 6.22 18.17 -24.60
C THR A 588 4.88 17.63 -25.14
N GLY A 589 3.91 17.40 -24.25
CA GLY A 589 2.63 16.79 -24.56
C GLY A 589 2.64 15.26 -24.42
N LEU A 590 1.85 14.58 -25.26
CA LEU A 590 1.77 13.12 -25.27
C LEU A 590 2.94 12.52 -26.05
N ALA A 591 3.74 11.70 -25.38
CA ALA A 591 4.82 10.95 -26.00
C ALA A 591 4.29 9.98 -27.05
N LYS A 592 5.13 9.66 -28.04
CA LYS A 592 4.82 8.62 -29.03
C LYS A 592 4.52 7.29 -28.30
N PRO A 593 3.39 6.61 -28.62
CA PRO A 593 3.09 5.31 -28.05
C PRO A 593 4.20 4.29 -28.31
N SER A 594 4.44 3.41 -27.34
CA SER A 594 5.32 2.26 -27.49
C SER A 594 4.81 1.32 -28.59
N ASP A 595 5.72 0.58 -29.22
CA ASP A 595 5.37 -0.50 -30.18
C ASP A 595 4.72 -1.72 -29.50
N TYR A 596 4.59 -1.69 -28.17
CA TYR A 596 4.04 -2.76 -27.36
C TYR A 596 2.76 -2.32 -26.65
N ILE A 597 1.82 -3.27 -26.55
CA ILE A 597 0.71 -3.22 -25.62
C ILE A 597 1.17 -3.81 -24.29
N ALA A 598 0.87 -3.13 -23.20
CA ALA A 598 1.07 -3.61 -21.85
C ALA A 598 -0.24 -3.60 -21.07
N ILE A 599 -0.54 -4.71 -20.42
CA ILE A 599 -1.73 -4.89 -19.61
C ILE A 599 -1.29 -5.21 -18.19
N LYS A 600 -1.56 -4.27 -17.29
CA LYS A 600 -1.37 -4.43 -15.84
C LYS A 600 -2.58 -5.13 -15.26
N MET A 601 -2.34 -6.29 -14.66
CA MET A 601 -3.36 -7.13 -14.04
C MET A 601 -3.12 -7.15 -12.51
N PRO A 602 -4.14 -6.81 -11.70
CA PRO A 602 -4.04 -6.88 -10.25
C PRO A 602 -4.03 -8.32 -9.75
N VAL A 603 -3.33 -8.56 -8.65
CA VAL A 603 -3.25 -9.84 -7.94
C VAL A 603 -3.80 -9.67 -6.53
N PHE A 604 -4.54 -10.68 -6.06
CA PHE A 604 -5.24 -10.66 -4.79
C PHE A 604 -4.75 -11.79 -3.86
N SER A 605 -4.87 -11.59 -2.55
CA SER A 605 -4.51 -12.58 -1.52
C SER A 605 -5.74 -13.11 -0.75
N PHE A 606 -6.90 -13.17 -1.40
CA PHE A 606 -8.18 -13.52 -0.76
C PHE A 606 -8.21 -14.93 -0.16
N GLU A 607 -7.45 -15.86 -0.72
CA GLU A 607 -7.27 -17.22 -0.24
C GLU A 607 -6.69 -17.28 1.19
N LYS A 608 -5.91 -16.27 1.57
CA LYS A 608 -5.27 -16.16 2.89
C LYS A 608 -6.16 -15.48 3.94
N LEU A 609 -7.20 -14.77 3.53
CA LEU A 609 -8.02 -13.93 4.40
C LEU A 609 -9.41 -14.54 4.63
N ARG A 610 -9.49 -15.51 5.54
CA ARG A 610 -10.77 -16.14 5.91
C ARG A 610 -11.80 -15.11 6.41
N GLY A 611 -13.01 -15.17 5.84
CA GLY A 611 -14.12 -14.26 6.17
C GLY A 611 -14.02 -12.88 5.50
N ALA A 612 -13.05 -12.65 4.63
CA ALA A 612 -12.99 -11.43 3.82
C ALA A 612 -13.98 -11.49 2.65
N GLU A 613 -14.60 -10.36 2.35
CA GLU A 613 -15.34 -10.15 1.10
C GLU A 613 -14.37 -9.93 -0.05
N ILE A 614 -14.56 -10.70 -1.13
CA ILE A 614 -13.66 -10.76 -2.27
C ILE A 614 -14.18 -9.96 -3.47
N SER A 615 -15.41 -9.45 -3.40
CA SER A 615 -15.94 -8.59 -4.44
C SER A 615 -15.12 -7.31 -4.59
N LEU A 616 -14.92 -6.92 -5.84
CA LEU A 616 -14.32 -5.65 -6.21
C LEU A 616 -15.33 -4.51 -6.04
N GLY A 617 -14.81 -3.32 -5.77
CA GLY A 617 -15.61 -2.12 -5.56
C GLY A 617 -14.73 -0.88 -5.51
N PRO A 618 -15.23 0.24 -4.98
CA PRO A 618 -14.49 1.50 -4.96
C PRO A 618 -13.33 1.49 -3.96
N GLU A 619 -13.23 0.52 -3.05
CA GLU A 619 -12.09 0.33 -2.17
C GLU A 619 -11.12 -0.72 -2.71
N MET A 620 -9.83 -0.36 -2.80
CA MET A 620 -8.75 -1.23 -3.27
C MET A 620 -8.47 -2.40 -2.30
N LYS A 621 -8.27 -3.60 -2.86
CA LYS A 621 -8.00 -4.86 -2.13
C LYS A 621 -6.82 -5.67 -2.68
N SER A 622 -6.33 -5.36 -3.86
CA SER A 622 -5.17 -6.02 -4.46
C SER A 622 -3.89 -5.82 -3.65
N THR A 623 -3.03 -6.83 -3.69
CA THR A 623 -1.77 -6.89 -2.94
C THR A 623 -0.54 -6.77 -3.84
N GLY A 624 -0.73 -6.78 -5.16
CA GLY A 624 0.31 -6.60 -6.15
C GLY A 624 -0.25 -6.62 -7.57
N GLU A 625 0.64 -6.68 -8.55
CA GLU A 625 0.31 -6.64 -9.96
C GLU A 625 1.29 -7.45 -10.81
N CYS A 626 0.84 -7.88 -11.98
CA CYS A 626 1.68 -8.46 -13.02
C CYS A 626 1.41 -7.80 -14.37
N LEU A 627 2.34 -7.95 -15.32
CA LEU A 627 2.28 -7.31 -16.63
C LEU A 627 2.26 -8.35 -17.74
N GLY A 628 1.23 -8.30 -18.59
CA GLY A 628 1.24 -8.94 -19.90
C GLY A 628 1.72 -7.95 -20.95
N ILE A 629 2.84 -8.26 -21.63
CA ILE A 629 3.41 -7.39 -22.67
C ILE A 629 3.48 -8.17 -23.99
N ALA A 630 2.97 -7.56 -25.07
CA ALA A 630 3.02 -8.12 -26.42
C ALA A 630 2.86 -7.02 -27.48
N LYS A 631 3.01 -7.37 -28.75
CA LYS A 631 2.72 -6.43 -29.86
C LYS A 631 1.23 -6.31 -30.17
N THR A 632 0.42 -7.24 -29.68
CA THR A 632 -1.03 -7.25 -29.91
C THR A 632 -1.78 -7.26 -28.59
N PHE A 633 -2.96 -6.64 -28.57
CA PHE A 633 -3.79 -6.56 -27.37
C PHE A 633 -4.20 -7.94 -26.83
N ASN A 634 -4.67 -8.84 -27.71
CA ASN A 634 -5.15 -10.15 -27.31
C ASN A 634 -4.05 -11.01 -26.67
N GLU A 635 -2.83 -10.98 -27.23
CA GLU A 635 -1.69 -11.72 -26.67
C GLU A 635 -1.24 -11.13 -25.33
N ALA A 636 -1.18 -9.80 -25.21
CA ALA A 636 -0.87 -9.13 -23.95
C ALA A 636 -1.90 -9.48 -22.87
N LEU A 637 -3.19 -9.54 -23.23
CA LEU A 637 -4.28 -9.85 -22.32
C LEU A 637 -4.19 -11.29 -21.83
N SER A 638 -3.88 -12.22 -22.73
CA SER A 638 -3.67 -13.63 -22.39
C SER A 638 -2.49 -13.81 -21.43
N LYS A 639 -1.36 -13.15 -21.69
CA LYS A 639 -0.21 -13.15 -20.77
C LYS A 639 -0.53 -12.55 -19.41
N ALA A 640 -1.36 -11.49 -19.36
CA ALA A 640 -1.77 -10.85 -18.12
C ALA A 640 -2.62 -11.80 -17.25
N PHE A 641 -3.62 -12.48 -17.84
CA PHE A 641 -4.40 -13.50 -17.12
C PHE A 641 -3.53 -14.67 -16.65
N MET A 642 -2.63 -15.18 -17.50
CA MET A 642 -1.69 -16.24 -17.13
C MET A 642 -0.76 -15.81 -15.99
N GLY A 643 -0.25 -14.58 -16.03
CA GLY A 643 0.60 -14.00 -14.99
C GLY A 643 -0.11 -13.86 -13.64
N ALA A 644 -1.43 -13.64 -13.64
CA ALA A 644 -2.27 -13.66 -12.44
C ALA A 644 -2.70 -15.07 -12.00
N GLY A 645 -2.22 -16.12 -12.68
CA GLY A 645 -2.54 -17.52 -12.36
C GLY A 645 -3.87 -18.01 -12.93
N ILE A 646 -4.54 -17.24 -13.81
CA ILE A 646 -5.82 -17.61 -14.42
C ILE A 646 -5.55 -18.37 -15.73
N ASN A 647 -5.69 -19.69 -15.69
CA ASN A 647 -5.40 -20.57 -16.82
C ASN A 647 -6.52 -21.63 -17.02
N LEU A 648 -7.56 -21.30 -17.79
CA LEU A 648 -8.74 -22.18 -17.98
C LEU A 648 -8.77 -22.83 -19.39
N PRO A 649 -9.45 -23.98 -19.65
CA PRO A 649 -10.10 -24.91 -18.72
C PRO A 649 -9.69 -26.40 -18.85
N GLN A 650 -10.08 -27.16 -17.81
CA GLN A 650 -9.85 -28.59 -17.57
C GLN A 650 -11.16 -29.41 -17.78
N HIS A 651 -12.34 -28.83 -17.47
CA HIS A 651 -13.66 -29.49 -17.57
C HIS A 651 -14.70 -28.77 -18.45
N LYS A 652 -14.50 -27.47 -18.74
CA LYS A 652 -15.44 -26.54 -19.41
C LYS A 652 -16.79 -26.40 -18.68
N LYS A 653 -16.80 -26.31 -17.35
CA LYS A 653 -18.01 -26.04 -16.57
C LYS A 653 -17.89 -24.76 -15.76
N MET A 654 -18.96 -23.98 -15.69
CA MET A 654 -18.95 -22.69 -14.98
C MET A 654 -20.26 -22.36 -14.27
N ILE A 655 -20.17 -21.52 -13.24
CA ILE A 655 -21.31 -20.93 -12.55
C ILE A 655 -21.46 -19.46 -12.97
N LEU A 656 -22.69 -19.04 -13.28
CA LEU A 656 -23.04 -17.65 -13.59
C LEU A 656 -24.23 -17.21 -12.75
N THR A 657 -24.01 -16.23 -11.89
CA THR A 657 -25.03 -15.62 -11.05
C THR A 657 -24.83 -14.10 -11.03
N VAL A 658 -25.89 -13.35 -11.33
CA VAL A 658 -25.81 -11.90 -11.48
C VAL A 658 -27.00 -11.22 -10.80
N ARG A 659 -26.80 -10.01 -10.28
CA ARG A 659 -27.90 -9.18 -9.77
C ARG A 659 -28.84 -8.77 -10.90
N ASP A 660 -30.05 -8.33 -10.54
CA ASP A 660 -31.14 -8.13 -11.49
C ASP A 660 -30.84 -7.12 -12.59
N GLN A 661 -30.06 -6.07 -12.28
CA GLN A 661 -29.69 -5.00 -13.21
C GLN A 661 -28.70 -5.45 -14.29
N ASP A 662 -27.80 -6.39 -13.99
CA ASP A 662 -26.78 -6.83 -14.95
C ASP A 662 -27.22 -8.05 -15.78
N LYS A 663 -28.46 -8.52 -15.61
CA LYS A 663 -28.98 -9.67 -16.35
C LYS A 663 -28.92 -9.45 -17.87
N THR A 664 -29.19 -8.24 -18.32
CA THR A 664 -29.11 -7.87 -19.74
C THR A 664 -27.67 -7.96 -20.25
N ASP A 665 -26.72 -7.41 -19.49
CA ASP A 665 -25.29 -7.41 -19.81
C ASP A 665 -24.67 -8.82 -19.74
N ALA A 666 -25.24 -9.72 -18.94
CA ALA A 666 -24.79 -11.10 -18.80
C ALA A 666 -25.17 -12.01 -19.98
N ILE A 667 -26.22 -11.66 -20.76
CA ILE A 667 -26.66 -12.45 -21.93
C ILE A 667 -25.55 -12.62 -22.97
N PRO A 668 -24.89 -11.56 -23.48
CA PRO A 668 -23.82 -11.70 -24.47
C PRO A 668 -22.63 -12.51 -23.92
N VAL A 669 -22.28 -12.32 -22.64
CA VAL A 669 -21.23 -13.09 -21.95
C VAL A 669 -21.54 -14.58 -21.98
N ALA A 670 -22.75 -14.96 -21.57
CA ALA A 670 -23.18 -16.37 -21.55
C ALA A 670 -23.20 -17.00 -22.94
N LYS A 671 -23.62 -16.26 -23.98
CA LYS A 671 -23.60 -16.74 -25.37
C LYS A 671 -22.19 -17.08 -25.84
N ARG A 672 -21.21 -16.21 -25.54
CA ARG A 672 -19.80 -16.41 -25.90
C ARG A 672 -19.20 -17.63 -25.19
N PHE A 673 -19.45 -17.80 -23.88
CA PHE A 673 -19.01 -19.01 -23.16
C PHE A 673 -19.64 -20.29 -23.72
N LYS A 674 -20.94 -20.29 -24.05
CA LYS A 674 -21.59 -21.45 -24.71
C LYS A 674 -20.95 -21.76 -26.07
N ALA A 675 -20.57 -20.74 -26.85
CA ALA A 675 -19.89 -20.93 -28.13
C ALA A 675 -18.49 -21.58 -27.96
N LEU A 676 -17.79 -21.30 -26.86
CA LEU A 676 -16.54 -21.97 -26.48
C LEU A 676 -16.75 -23.40 -25.92
N GLY A 677 -18.00 -23.86 -25.79
CA GLY A 677 -18.37 -25.18 -25.32
C GLY A 677 -18.49 -25.31 -23.81
N TYR A 678 -18.68 -24.20 -23.07
CA TYR A 678 -18.92 -24.27 -21.63
C TYR A 678 -20.33 -24.74 -21.28
N GLU A 679 -20.43 -25.59 -20.27
CA GLU A 679 -21.68 -25.89 -19.56
C GLU A 679 -21.89 -24.84 -18.46
N ILE A 680 -23.02 -24.12 -18.51
CA ILE A 680 -23.30 -23.00 -17.61
C ILE A 680 -24.39 -23.40 -16.60
N TYR A 681 -24.05 -23.32 -15.32
CA TYR A 681 -24.96 -23.45 -14.19
C TYR A 681 -25.34 -22.06 -13.66
N ALA A 682 -26.63 -21.80 -13.41
CA ALA A 682 -27.10 -20.49 -13.00
C ALA A 682 -28.16 -20.54 -11.90
N THR A 683 -28.16 -19.54 -11.03
CA THR A 683 -29.24 -19.36 -10.05
C THR A 683 -30.56 -19.08 -10.78
N ARG A 684 -31.70 -19.46 -10.18
CA ARG A 684 -33.04 -19.37 -10.81
C ARG A 684 -33.33 -18.03 -11.47
N GLY A 685 -32.94 -16.92 -10.83
CA GLY A 685 -33.14 -15.57 -11.36
C GLY A 685 -32.34 -15.30 -12.62
N THR A 686 -31.08 -15.70 -12.65
CA THR A 686 -30.18 -15.57 -13.80
C THR A 686 -30.56 -16.56 -14.90
N GLN A 687 -30.88 -17.81 -14.56
CA GLN A 687 -31.36 -18.82 -15.50
C GLN A 687 -32.59 -18.33 -16.27
N LYS A 688 -33.59 -17.78 -15.57
CA LYS A 688 -34.82 -17.29 -16.21
C LYS A 688 -34.51 -16.27 -17.30
N ALA A 689 -33.71 -15.25 -16.99
CA ALA A 689 -33.35 -14.21 -17.93
C ALA A 689 -32.53 -14.73 -19.13
N LEU A 690 -31.58 -15.65 -18.88
CA LEU A 690 -30.78 -16.26 -19.94
C LEU A 690 -31.63 -17.14 -20.87
N LYS A 691 -32.56 -17.93 -20.31
CA LYS A 691 -33.46 -18.79 -21.07
C LYS A 691 -34.44 -17.98 -21.91
N GLU A 692 -34.99 -16.89 -21.37
CA GLU A 692 -35.83 -15.94 -22.12
C GLU A 692 -35.07 -15.30 -23.29
N ALA A 693 -33.75 -15.11 -23.16
CA ALA A 693 -32.87 -14.61 -24.22
C ALA A 693 -32.31 -15.70 -25.17
N GLY A 694 -32.80 -16.94 -25.06
CA GLY A 694 -32.44 -18.07 -25.91
C GLY A 694 -31.10 -18.75 -25.57
N VAL A 695 -30.57 -18.56 -24.36
CA VAL A 695 -29.34 -19.20 -23.89
C VAL A 695 -29.70 -20.39 -22.99
N ASP A 696 -29.33 -21.60 -23.41
CA ASP A 696 -29.59 -22.81 -22.64
C ASP A 696 -28.59 -22.96 -21.48
N VAL A 697 -29.10 -22.94 -20.25
CA VAL A 697 -28.31 -23.03 -19.01
C VAL A 697 -29.02 -23.91 -17.98
N ILE A 698 -28.22 -24.57 -17.13
CA ILE A 698 -28.70 -25.51 -16.13
C ILE A 698 -29.07 -24.72 -14.87
N GLY A 699 -30.32 -24.85 -14.43
CA GLY A 699 -30.79 -24.25 -13.19
C GLY A 699 -30.26 -25.03 -12.00
N VAL A 700 -29.73 -24.33 -11.01
CA VAL A 700 -29.23 -24.92 -9.77
C VAL A 700 -29.89 -24.31 -8.55
N ASN A 701 -30.06 -25.18 -7.55
CA ASN A 701 -30.70 -24.81 -6.30
C ASN A 701 -29.75 -23.98 -5.42
N LYS A 702 -30.34 -23.13 -4.59
CA LYS A 702 -29.62 -22.38 -3.56
C LYS A 702 -29.12 -23.31 -2.46
N ILE A 703 -28.23 -22.79 -1.61
CA ILE A 703 -27.57 -23.55 -0.53
C ILE A 703 -28.60 -24.18 0.44
N GLU A 704 -29.71 -23.49 0.71
CA GLU A 704 -30.75 -23.95 1.65
C GLU A 704 -31.75 -24.95 1.04
N GLN A 705 -31.61 -25.28 -0.25
CA GLN A 705 -32.53 -26.12 -1.00
C GLN A 705 -31.94 -27.53 -1.23
N GLU A 706 -32.77 -28.48 -1.70
CA GLU A 706 -32.31 -29.84 -1.98
C GLU A 706 -31.22 -29.89 -3.07
N SER A 707 -30.27 -30.82 -2.93
CA SER A 707 -29.19 -31.04 -3.91
C SER A 707 -29.72 -31.41 -5.30
N PRO A 708 -29.00 -31.06 -6.39
CA PRO A 708 -27.68 -30.43 -6.40
C PRO A 708 -27.74 -28.91 -6.20
N THR A 709 -26.98 -28.43 -5.22
CA THR A 709 -26.78 -27.01 -4.94
C THR A 709 -25.52 -26.48 -5.62
N LEU A 710 -25.36 -25.15 -5.67
CA LEU A 710 -24.11 -24.52 -6.11
C LEU A 710 -22.88 -24.99 -5.31
N MET A 711 -23.06 -25.29 -4.02
CA MET A 711 -21.97 -25.78 -3.17
C MET A 711 -21.55 -27.20 -3.54
N ASP A 712 -22.52 -28.06 -3.84
CA ASP A 712 -22.24 -29.43 -4.29
C ASP A 712 -21.40 -29.43 -5.58
N LEU A 713 -21.69 -28.49 -6.49
CA LEU A 713 -20.91 -28.32 -7.72
C LEU A 713 -19.48 -27.83 -7.47
N LEU A 714 -19.31 -26.84 -6.58
CA LEU A 714 -17.98 -26.31 -6.22
C LEU A 714 -17.13 -27.37 -5.50
N LEU A 715 -17.74 -28.15 -4.60
CA LEU A 715 -17.08 -29.23 -3.88
C LEU A 715 -16.85 -30.47 -4.75
N GLY A 716 -17.58 -30.60 -5.86
CA GLY A 716 -17.34 -31.63 -6.87
C GLY A 716 -16.04 -31.44 -7.66
N HIS A 717 -15.37 -30.29 -7.54
CA HIS A 717 -14.11 -29.95 -8.22
C HIS A 717 -14.15 -30.02 -9.77
N GLU A 718 -15.35 -29.95 -10.37
CA GLU A 718 -15.51 -29.93 -11.83
C GLU A 718 -15.79 -28.53 -12.41
N ILE A 719 -15.92 -27.51 -11.56
CA ILE A 719 -16.17 -26.12 -11.99
C ILE A 719 -14.83 -25.41 -12.21
N ASP A 720 -14.60 -24.89 -13.42
CA ASP A 720 -13.38 -24.14 -13.76
C ASP A 720 -13.51 -22.64 -13.40
N LEU A 721 -14.73 -22.10 -13.48
CA LEU A 721 -14.99 -20.65 -13.38
C LEU A 721 -16.30 -20.34 -12.67
N VAL A 722 -16.27 -19.30 -11.83
CA VAL A 722 -17.44 -18.70 -11.21
C VAL A 722 -17.49 -17.23 -11.58
N ILE A 723 -18.61 -16.78 -12.12
CA ILE A 723 -18.93 -15.36 -12.27
C ILE A 723 -20.08 -15.06 -11.34
N ASP A 724 -19.79 -14.29 -10.29
CA ASP A 724 -20.76 -13.85 -9.29
C ASP A 724 -20.72 -12.32 -9.17
N ILE A 725 -21.74 -11.66 -9.70
CA ILE A 725 -21.88 -10.21 -9.62
C ILE A 725 -22.70 -9.86 -8.37
N PRO A 726 -22.08 -9.34 -7.31
CA PRO A 726 -22.72 -9.15 -6.02
C PRO A 726 -23.86 -8.12 -6.09
N LYS A 727 -24.91 -8.33 -5.30
CA LYS A 727 -25.84 -7.26 -4.95
C LYS A 727 -25.12 -6.26 -4.04
N GLN A 728 -25.39 -4.97 -4.18
CA GLN A 728 -24.91 -3.96 -3.23
C GLN A 728 -25.67 -4.11 -1.89
N GLY A 729 -24.99 -3.87 -0.77
CA GLY A 729 -25.50 -4.09 0.58
C GLY A 729 -25.37 -5.55 1.08
N GLU A 730 -25.40 -5.75 2.39
CA GLU A 730 -25.16 -7.03 3.11
C GLU A 730 -26.11 -8.21 2.76
N HIS A 731 -27.05 -8.04 1.85
CA HIS A 731 -28.24 -8.88 1.75
C HIS A 731 -28.18 -10.08 0.78
N SER A 732 -27.00 -10.67 0.53
CA SER A 732 -26.94 -12.02 -0.04
C SER A 732 -25.86 -12.88 0.59
N HIS A 733 -26.21 -13.49 1.73
CA HIS A 733 -25.44 -14.56 2.37
C HIS A 733 -25.02 -15.64 1.34
N ASP A 734 -25.92 -16.00 0.42
CA ASP A 734 -25.64 -16.97 -0.65
C ASP A 734 -24.50 -16.53 -1.58
N GLY A 735 -24.53 -15.30 -2.10
CA GLY A 735 -23.49 -14.79 -3.01
C GLY A 735 -22.12 -14.72 -2.35
N PHE A 736 -22.08 -14.22 -1.11
CA PHE A 736 -20.86 -14.22 -0.30
C PHE A 736 -20.28 -15.62 -0.12
N LEU A 737 -21.12 -16.60 0.22
CA LEU A 737 -20.69 -17.98 0.38
C LEU A 737 -20.17 -18.57 -0.93
N ILE A 738 -20.85 -18.35 -2.08
CA ILE A 738 -20.41 -18.84 -3.39
C ILE A 738 -19.00 -18.33 -3.70
N ARG A 739 -18.82 -17.02 -3.62
CA ARG A 739 -17.53 -16.36 -3.82
C ARG A 739 -16.45 -16.92 -2.91
N ARG A 740 -16.77 -17.09 -1.61
CA ARG A 740 -15.83 -17.61 -0.63
C ARG A 740 -15.43 -19.05 -0.89
N THR A 741 -16.40 -19.94 -1.07
CA THR A 741 -16.16 -21.36 -1.35
C THR A 741 -15.33 -21.52 -2.61
N SER A 742 -15.60 -20.72 -3.65
CA SER A 742 -14.84 -20.76 -4.90
C SER A 742 -13.34 -20.54 -4.67
N ILE A 743 -12.97 -19.49 -3.93
CA ILE A 743 -11.56 -19.21 -3.63
C ILE A 743 -10.96 -20.28 -2.71
N GLU A 744 -11.71 -20.78 -1.74
CA GLU A 744 -11.23 -21.83 -0.82
C GLU A 744 -11.02 -23.19 -1.50
N THR A 745 -11.76 -23.49 -2.57
CA THR A 745 -11.59 -24.70 -3.37
C THR A 745 -10.64 -24.51 -4.56
N GLY A 746 -10.06 -23.32 -4.72
CA GLY A 746 -9.13 -23.00 -5.82
C GLY A 746 -9.79 -22.73 -7.17
N VAL A 747 -11.11 -22.54 -7.21
CA VAL A 747 -11.87 -22.19 -8.41
C VAL A 747 -11.75 -20.69 -8.68
N THR A 748 -11.46 -20.33 -9.94
CA THR A 748 -11.36 -18.91 -10.33
C THR A 748 -12.71 -18.23 -10.17
N CYS A 749 -12.76 -17.12 -9.44
CA CYS A 749 -13.98 -16.34 -9.21
C CYS A 749 -13.82 -14.90 -9.71
N LEU A 750 -14.71 -14.46 -10.59
CA LEU A 750 -14.77 -13.10 -11.12
C LEU A 750 -16.02 -12.39 -10.61
N THR A 751 -15.88 -11.12 -10.23
CA THR A 751 -16.99 -10.31 -9.69
C THR A 751 -17.34 -9.10 -10.55
N SER A 752 -16.87 -9.08 -11.81
CA SER A 752 -17.15 -8.05 -12.80
C SER A 752 -17.42 -8.70 -14.15
N LEU A 753 -18.47 -8.23 -14.83
CA LEU A 753 -18.77 -8.67 -16.20
C LEU A 753 -17.74 -8.12 -17.21
N ASP A 754 -17.13 -6.99 -16.91
CA ASP A 754 -16.11 -6.38 -17.78
C ASP A 754 -14.85 -7.26 -17.78
N THR A 755 -14.40 -7.71 -16.60
CA THR A 755 -13.31 -8.67 -16.44
C THR A 755 -13.64 -10.02 -17.11
N ALA A 756 -14.89 -10.50 -16.97
CA ALA A 756 -15.33 -11.73 -17.62
C ALA A 756 -15.30 -11.62 -19.15
N ASN A 757 -15.71 -10.48 -19.71
CA ASN A 757 -15.60 -10.20 -21.14
C ASN A 757 -14.16 -10.16 -21.62
N ALA A 758 -13.24 -9.58 -20.84
CA ALA A 758 -11.82 -9.58 -21.15
C ALA A 758 -11.23 -11.00 -21.13
N LEU A 759 -11.58 -11.82 -20.14
CA LEU A 759 -11.17 -13.22 -20.08
C LEU A 759 -11.69 -13.99 -21.31
N LEU A 760 -12.95 -13.81 -21.68
CA LEU A 760 -13.52 -14.39 -22.90
C LEU A 760 -12.72 -14.00 -24.15
N THR A 761 -12.42 -12.71 -24.32
CA THR A 761 -11.62 -12.22 -25.44
C THR A 761 -10.24 -12.88 -25.48
N SER A 762 -9.60 -13.07 -24.32
CA SER A 762 -8.34 -13.83 -24.22
C SER A 762 -8.50 -15.29 -24.64
N LEU A 763 -9.59 -15.96 -24.25
CA LEU A 763 -9.83 -17.37 -24.56
C LEU A 763 -10.20 -17.62 -26.03
N GLU A 764 -10.84 -16.64 -26.70
CA GLU A 764 -11.26 -16.74 -28.09
C GLU A 764 -10.13 -16.54 -29.10
N ASN A 765 -9.14 -15.71 -28.75
CA ASN A 765 -8.25 -15.11 -29.76
C ASN A 765 -6.78 -15.55 -29.69
N VAL A 766 -6.39 -16.42 -28.75
CA VAL A 766 -4.97 -16.77 -28.56
C VAL A 766 -4.78 -18.28 -28.40
N ASP A 767 -3.93 -18.84 -29.27
CA ASP A 767 -3.32 -20.15 -29.03
C ASP A 767 -2.14 -19.96 -28.05
N LYS A 768 -2.26 -20.54 -26.85
CA LYS A 768 -1.26 -20.44 -25.79
C LYS A 768 0.10 -21.05 -26.19
N SER A 769 0.16 -21.84 -27.26
CA SER A 769 1.42 -22.42 -27.76
C SER A 769 2.27 -21.45 -28.59
N GLU A 770 1.72 -20.29 -28.99
CA GLU A 770 2.38 -19.32 -29.88
C GLU A 770 2.69 -17.96 -29.21
N LEU A 771 2.86 -17.93 -27.88
CA LEU A 771 3.16 -16.70 -27.15
C LEU A 771 4.58 -16.21 -27.42
N SER A 772 4.74 -14.93 -27.78
CA SER A 772 6.04 -14.30 -27.99
C SER A 772 6.72 -13.92 -26.68
N LEU A 773 8.05 -13.84 -26.67
CA LEU A 773 8.79 -13.26 -25.54
C LEU A 773 9.20 -11.82 -25.88
N VAL A 774 9.02 -10.92 -24.93
CA VAL A 774 9.42 -9.51 -25.06
C VAL A 774 10.56 -9.26 -24.08
N ASP A 775 11.74 -8.93 -24.61
CA ASP A 775 12.86 -8.47 -23.79
C ASP A 775 12.69 -6.98 -23.50
N ILE A 776 12.19 -6.69 -22.30
CA ILE A 776 11.95 -5.33 -21.83
C ILE A 776 13.23 -4.47 -21.78
N ALA A 777 14.43 -5.07 -21.71
CA ALA A 777 15.68 -4.33 -21.69
C ALA A 777 16.03 -3.74 -23.06
N THR A 778 15.48 -4.29 -24.14
CA THR A 778 15.73 -3.87 -25.53
C THR A 778 14.73 -2.85 -26.06
N ILE A 779 13.69 -2.50 -25.29
CA ILE A 779 12.73 -1.46 -25.66
C ILE A 779 13.47 -0.13 -25.80
N GLU A 780 13.30 0.53 -26.96
CA GLU A 780 13.96 1.80 -27.30
C GLU A 780 13.79 2.86 -26.18
N GLY A 781 14.81 3.69 -25.99
CA GLY A 781 14.84 4.73 -24.95
C GLY A 781 15.54 4.32 -23.65
N ARG A 782 15.56 3.03 -23.29
CA ARG A 782 16.26 2.56 -22.07
C ARG A 782 17.80 2.70 -22.12
N GLY A 783 18.38 2.79 -23.31
CA GLY A 783 19.83 2.97 -23.53
C GLY A 783 20.31 4.42 -23.61
N ARG A 784 19.41 5.42 -23.56
CA ARG A 784 19.77 6.85 -23.44
C ARG A 784 19.85 7.33 -21.97
N ALA A 785 19.91 6.38 -21.03
CA ALA A 785 19.82 6.60 -19.59
C ALA A 785 21.14 7.03 -18.94
#